data_AF-A0AA41UCX5-F1
#
_entry.id   AF-A0AA41UCX5-F1
#
_cell.length_a   1.000
_cell.length_b   1.000
_cell.length_c   1.000
_cell.angle_alpha   90.00
_cell.angle_beta   90.00
_cell.angle_gamma   90.00
#
_symmetry.space_group_name_H-M   'P 1'
#
loop_
_entity.id
_entity.type
_entity.pdbx_description
1 polymer ?
#
loop_
_entity_poly.entity_id
_entity_poly.type
_entity_poly.pdbx_seq_one_letter_code
_entity_poly.pdbx_strand_id
1 'polypeptide(L)'
;MAFEHPSGLPNAILRASGQPELRGLVFHGKKRFLQGGELNDMQEIIRARQERHGRLVANDGDRTAGAFAFVDRDAGTVTLSSGSIYVAGDEFPVADTVMADVPMAGRVSIGVRLVRWYVTAEDDPSLRGLVPGTLAEGEDGAAREFASIAWARADDGGDGDFYQVYLLQDGTILDQTPPPMLSNIEQAIRIYDRPHGHYIVSGCRVTPLGLNAGKQVFSIEEGEANVSGFKIIRHASLRHAELEAWDVAAVPGETHIYAGGASQVVTLDQFPLDHVASVLLTKEVTVPITRGPVAQGIDSLNHNSVIEIVSVSQGATTFVQGTDYKKSGNSIDWGLPGAEPAPGSNYTVKLRFRDEVQPDAVTARTITVSGGVAGGDIIIAYAYKLPRIDILGLRQTGESIYVKGVSAKANPVAPIPPADVLPLCEIHNDWMATPEIRVDRVTTGVRMPTWAELQRYLNVIDNHDRLLQLERLQSQVDRRDPAAKRNMFVDPFLDDYYRDEGVPQSAAIGNGILQLAIEPTFYDATLTSAVMLDWVEEVIHEQALKTGCVLINKYQNFTPLPGSLRLTPAADFWSETQTQWASAVTVEFQRGVQNWGGPLLAETQSVEKLGATTQKLPFLRQRSVEFKVSGFFPGEILAEFTFDGLSILPDPAPVADADGEIVGSFAIPADVPAGTKTVFALGAGGTEAEALFTGEGTLTIERMRQVTTINRWVRPESSRDESGSSDPQAQIFRVASARQMLGMDFHLCHIGEVTNHILVNQVSVETGLPTTEIKAEAFVSMLGAQIGWKSARYQMPVTTLPDQDHAMVIKTDDGQHSVSYAAVGGFDAELQQAVGTHPYPIGPRLDSVNARTWESHQGEALTFRLVAARYPVLTKTVALGTFALVDCSDLQVRAAVELPSADCSVVFELERAGGEIFKLLPYQVLRFSEFVSETVSLRAVLKGTSTLSPVLYAPVEIIAGRLETTGDYVTRAFDIAGADRISAYVRSSLPTGSTLSMSYDYGDGNWTALPVTATEISPDPEWVEHARKATGISGQQMRLKIELTGGPAARPRAAGFGAGLM
;
A
#
# COMPACT_ATOMS: atom_id res chain seq x y z
N MET A 1 -22.02 -65.15 4.62
CA MET A 1 -22.86 -63.97 4.86
C MET A 1 -22.44 -62.89 3.87
N ALA A 2 -22.69 -63.12 2.58
CA ALA A 2 -22.44 -62.11 1.55
C ALA A 2 -23.78 -61.43 1.27
N PHE A 3 -23.81 -60.10 1.25
CA PHE A 3 -24.99 -59.26 0.94
C PHE A 3 -26.02 -59.03 2.06
N GLU A 4 -25.67 -59.18 3.35
CA GLU A 4 -26.59 -58.79 4.44
C GLU A 4 -26.78 -57.28 4.49
N HIS A 5 -28.03 -56.84 4.68
CA HIS A 5 -28.33 -55.42 4.82
C HIS A 5 -27.77 -54.86 6.15
N PRO A 6 -27.16 -53.66 6.16
CA PRO A 6 -26.53 -53.06 7.35
C PRO A 6 -27.44 -52.89 8.58
N SER A 7 -28.76 -52.94 8.40
CA SER A 7 -29.74 -52.88 9.51
C SER A 7 -29.75 -54.14 10.39
N GLY A 8 -29.11 -55.24 9.97
CA GLY A 8 -29.11 -56.51 10.71
C GLY A 8 -30.46 -57.24 10.74
N LEU A 9 -31.44 -56.79 9.94
CA LEU A 9 -32.73 -57.46 9.84
C LEU A 9 -32.59 -58.80 9.11
N PRO A 10 -33.19 -59.89 9.62
CA PRO A 10 -33.03 -61.22 9.02
C PRO A 10 -33.62 -61.24 7.60
N ASN A 11 -32.91 -61.91 6.69
CA ASN A 11 -33.28 -62.05 5.27
C ASN A 11 -33.37 -60.73 4.47
N ALA A 12 -32.86 -59.62 5.00
CA ALA A 12 -32.71 -58.38 4.26
C ALA A 12 -31.38 -58.41 3.48
N ILE A 13 -31.47 -58.26 2.15
CA ILE A 13 -30.33 -58.38 1.24
C ILE A 13 -30.01 -57.01 0.64
N LEU A 14 -28.73 -56.64 0.57
CA LEU A 14 -28.20 -55.46 -0.12
C LEU A 14 -26.95 -55.85 -0.91
N ARG A 15 -27.03 -55.78 -2.24
CA ARG A 15 -25.96 -56.11 -3.21
C ARG A 15 -25.31 -54.87 -3.81
N ALA A 16 -26.03 -53.74 -3.85
CA ALA A 16 -25.55 -52.50 -4.49
C ALA A 16 -24.47 -51.73 -3.70
N SER A 17 -24.24 -52.07 -2.42
CA SER A 17 -23.29 -51.34 -1.58
C SER A 17 -21.85 -51.48 -2.10
N GLY A 18 -21.13 -50.35 -2.17
CA GLY A 18 -19.73 -50.31 -2.60
C GLY A 18 -19.47 -50.53 -4.09
N GLN A 19 -20.51 -50.48 -4.94
CA GLN A 19 -20.39 -50.62 -6.41
C GLN A 19 -20.62 -49.27 -7.12
N PRO A 20 -19.60 -48.42 -7.29
CA PRO A 20 -19.76 -47.07 -7.85
C PRO A 20 -20.17 -47.07 -9.34
N GLU A 21 -19.88 -48.16 -10.07
CA GLU A 21 -20.24 -48.33 -11.48
C GLU A 21 -21.71 -48.74 -11.66
N LEU A 22 -22.39 -49.19 -10.61
CA LEU A 22 -23.79 -49.61 -10.67
C LEU A 22 -24.71 -48.39 -10.68
N ARG A 23 -25.44 -48.19 -11.79
CA ARG A 23 -26.25 -46.98 -12.03
C ARG A 23 -27.76 -47.23 -12.04
N GLY A 24 -28.21 -48.48 -12.12
CA GLY A 24 -29.62 -48.78 -12.21
C GLY A 24 -29.98 -50.27 -12.16
N LEU A 25 -31.29 -50.51 -12.13
CA LEU A 25 -31.91 -51.84 -12.19
C LEU A 25 -32.84 -51.90 -13.40
N VAL A 26 -32.74 -52.98 -14.18
CA VAL A 26 -33.57 -53.19 -15.36
C VAL A 26 -34.44 -54.43 -15.17
N PHE A 27 -35.75 -54.20 -15.04
CA PHE A 27 -36.75 -55.26 -14.96
C PHE A 27 -37.13 -55.71 -16.37
N HIS A 28 -36.85 -56.96 -16.74
CA HIS A 28 -37.09 -57.49 -18.09
C HIS A 28 -37.72 -58.90 -18.06
N GLY A 29 -38.35 -59.31 -19.18
CA GLY A 29 -39.00 -60.62 -19.32
C GLY A 29 -40.51 -60.63 -19.00
N LYS A 30 -41.20 -61.75 -19.25
CA LYS A 30 -42.67 -61.82 -19.20
C LYS A 30 -43.27 -62.27 -17.84
N LYS A 31 -42.49 -62.82 -16.90
CA LYS A 31 -42.97 -63.35 -15.59
C LYS A 31 -41.87 -63.51 -14.52
N ARG A 32 -41.16 -62.45 -14.10
CA ARG A 32 -40.16 -62.54 -13.00
C ARG A 32 -40.76 -62.12 -11.65
N PHE A 33 -40.31 -62.76 -10.58
CA PHE A 33 -40.67 -62.36 -9.21
C PHE A 33 -39.83 -61.16 -8.77
N LEU A 34 -40.48 -60.13 -8.22
CA LEU A 34 -39.78 -59.01 -7.58
C LEU A 34 -39.16 -59.49 -6.26
N GLN A 35 -37.86 -59.29 -6.08
CA GLN A 35 -37.14 -59.69 -4.86
C GLN A 35 -37.03 -58.51 -3.89
N GLY A 36 -37.16 -58.76 -2.58
CA GLY A 36 -36.99 -57.71 -1.56
C GLY A 36 -35.61 -57.02 -1.61
N GLY A 37 -34.56 -57.76 -1.97
CA GLY A 37 -33.22 -57.19 -2.13
C GLY A 37 -33.08 -56.21 -3.29
N GLU A 38 -33.92 -56.28 -4.33
CA GLU A 38 -33.88 -55.34 -5.46
C GLU A 38 -34.40 -53.96 -5.05
N LEU A 39 -35.37 -53.90 -4.15
CA LEU A 39 -35.86 -52.64 -3.59
C LEU A 39 -34.84 -52.00 -2.67
N ASN A 40 -34.07 -52.80 -1.93
CA ASN A 40 -32.95 -52.31 -1.13
C ASN A 40 -31.82 -51.77 -2.03
N ASP A 41 -31.46 -52.52 -3.08
CA ASP A 41 -30.48 -52.08 -4.07
C ASP A 41 -30.91 -50.78 -4.77
N MET A 42 -32.19 -50.67 -5.15
CA MET A 42 -32.74 -49.46 -5.76
C MET A 42 -32.63 -48.24 -4.83
N GLN A 43 -32.95 -48.41 -3.54
CA GLN A 43 -32.83 -47.35 -2.54
C GLN A 43 -31.37 -46.91 -2.37
N GLU A 44 -30.44 -47.86 -2.33
CA GLU A 44 -29.02 -47.58 -2.19
C GLU A 44 -28.44 -46.86 -3.42
N ILE A 45 -28.80 -47.30 -4.64
CA ILE A 45 -28.37 -46.63 -5.88
C ILE A 45 -28.89 -45.18 -5.92
N ILE A 46 -30.15 -44.95 -5.52
CA ILE A 46 -30.73 -43.60 -5.48
C ILE A 46 -30.03 -42.74 -4.43
N ARG A 47 -29.78 -43.26 -3.22
CA ARG A 47 -29.05 -42.55 -2.16
C ARG A 47 -27.63 -42.21 -2.60
N ALA A 48 -26.89 -43.18 -3.13
CA ALA A 48 -25.53 -42.97 -3.61
C ALA A 48 -25.48 -41.95 -4.76
N ARG A 49 -26.46 -41.94 -5.67
CA ARG A 49 -26.56 -40.90 -6.70
C ARG A 49 -26.86 -39.54 -6.07
N GLN A 50 -27.83 -39.44 -5.15
CA GLN A 50 -28.16 -38.20 -4.43
C GLN A 50 -27.00 -37.66 -3.60
N GLU A 51 -26.19 -38.51 -3.00
CA GLU A 51 -24.98 -38.11 -2.28
C GLU A 51 -23.93 -37.51 -3.23
N ARG A 52 -23.77 -38.06 -4.43
CA ARG A 52 -22.83 -37.54 -5.44
C ARG A 52 -23.25 -36.20 -6.04
N HIS A 53 -24.53 -35.97 -6.37
CA HIS A 53 -24.96 -34.71 -7.02
C HIS A 53 -25.68 -33.71 -6.11
N GLY A 54 -26.12 -34.10 -4.91
CA GLY A 54 -26.95 -33.26 -4.04
C GLY A 54 -26.27 -31.98 -3.52
N ARG A 55 -24.97 -31.83 -3.76
CA ARG A 55 -24.16 -30.64 -3.42
C ARG A 55 -23.41 -30.07 -4.64
N LEU A 56 -23.67 -30.60 -5.83
CA LEU A 56 -22.95 -30.28 -7.05
C LEU A 56 -23.82 -29.40 -7.97
N VAL A 57 -23.25 -28.32 -8.48
CA VAL A 57 -23.79 -27.57 -9.63
C VAL A 57 -22.77 -27.73 -10.75
N ALA A 58 -23.10 -28.55 -11.75
CA ALA A 58 -22.20 -28.91 -12.85
C ALA A 58 -22.98 -29.13 -14.15
N ASN A 59 -22.33 -28.85 -15.28
CA ASN A 59 -22.75 -29.25 -16.62
C ASN A 59 -22.04 -30.54 -17.05
N ASP A 60 -22.59 -31.24 -18.04
CA ASP A 60 -21.94 -32.42 -18.61
C ASP A 60 -20.56 -32.05 -19.20
N GLY A 61 -19.52 -32.76 -18.78
CA GLY A 61 -18.12 -32.49 -19.15
C GLY A 61 -17.33 -31.73 -18.08
N ASP A 62 -17.98 -31.24 -17.01
CA ASP A 62 -17.31 -30.56 -15.91
C ASP A 62 -16.49 -31.55 -15.06
N ARG A 63 -15.28 -31.13 -14.70
CA ARG A 63 -14.41 -31.88 -13.79
C ARG A 63 -14.81 -31.57 -12.35
N THR A 64 -15.06 -32.59 -11.54
CA THR A 64 -15.45 -32.44 -10.13
C THR A 64 -14.26 -32.59 -9.19
N ALA A 65 -13.26 -33.40 -9.56
CA ALA A 65 -11.97 -33.53 -8.88
C ALA A 65 -10.89 -34.06 -9.85
N GLY A 66 -9.66 -33.55 -9.79
CA GLY A 66 -8.56 -34.05 -10.63
C GLY A 66 -8.76 -33.86 -12.14
N ALA A 67 -8.45 -34.89 -12.93
CA ALA A 67 -8.64 -34.95 -14.39
C ALA A 67 -7.92 -33.81 -15.14
N PHE A 68 -6.62 -33.62 -14.92
CA PHE A 68 -5.80 -32.59 -15.57
C PHE A 68 -5.29 -33.05 -16.93
N ALA A 69 -5.11 -32.09 -17.86
CA ALA A 69 -4.49 -32.33 -19.16
C ALA A 69 -3.17 -31.57 -19.30
N PHE A 70 -2.12 -32.29 -19.72
CA PHE A 70 -0.82 -31.74 -20.08
C PHE A 70 -0.54 -32.05 -21.55
N VAL A 71 -0.20 -31.02 -22.33
CA VAL A 71 0.04 -31.15 -23.77
C VAL A 71 1.53 -31.01 -24.06
N ASP A 72 2.13 -32.04 -24.66
CA ASP A 72 3.46 -31.97 -25.24
C ASP A 72 3.32 -31.78 -26.76
N ARG A 73 3.59 -30.56 -27.22
CA ARG A 73 3.43 -30.16 -28.62
C ARG A 73 4.50 -30.76 -29.53
N ASP A 74 5.70 -30.97 -29.02
CA ASP A 74 6.83 -31.49 -29.80
C ASP A 74 6.70 -33.00 -29.99
N ALA A 75 6.17 -33.70 -28.98
CA ALA A 75 5.88 -35.14 -29.04
C ALA A 75 4.51 -35.48 -29.64
N GLY A 76 3.60 -34.51 -29.81
CA GLY A 76 2.25 -34.76 -30.30
C GLY A 76 1.38 -35.56 -29.31
N THR A 77 1.65 -35.46 -28.00
CA THR A 77 0.99 -36.24 -26.95
C THR A 77 0.19 -35.38 -25.99
N VAL A 78 -0.89 -35.94 -25.44
CA VAL A 78 -1.69 -35.33 -24.37
C VAL A 78 -1.80 -36.30 -23.21
N THR A 79 -1.26 -35.92 -22.05
CA THR A 79 -1.32 -36.71 -20.81
C THR A 79 -2.51 -36.24 -19.98
N LEU A 80 -3.44 -37.16 -19.69
CA LEU A 80 -4.65 -36.94 -18.93
C LEU A 80 -4.54 -37.67 -17.59
N SER A 81 -4.64 -36.97 -16.47
CA SER A 81 -4.58 -37.59 -15.14
C SER A 81 -5.91 -38.26 -14.78
N SER A 82 -5.87 -39.12 -13.77
CA SER A 82 -7.09 -39.65 -13.15
C SER A 82 -7.87 -38.53 -12.44
N GLY A 83 -9.18 -38.73 -12.26
CA GLY A 83 -10.08 -37.79 -11.62
C GLY A 83 -11.53 -38.22 -11.66
N SER A 84 -12.43 -37.27 -11.43
CA SER A 84 -13.89 -37.44 -11.49
C SER A 84 -14.50 -36.38 -12.40
N ILE A 85 -15.44 -36.80 -13.24
CA ILE A 85 -16.10 -35.96 -14.25
C ILE A 85 -17.61 -36.16 -14.15
N TYR A 86 -18.35 -35.05 -14.22
CA TYR A 86 -19.80 -35.04 -14.23
C TYR A 86 -20.33 -35.27 -15.65
N VAL A 87 -21.11 -36.33 -15.84
CA VAL A 87 -21.62 -36.74 -17.15
C VAL A 87 -22.99 -37.40 -17.01
N ALA A 88 -23.95 -37.03 -17.85
CA ALA A 88 -25.28 -37.64 -17.93
C ALA A 88 -26.03 -37.64 -16.59
N GLY A 89 -25.86 -36.57 -15.80
CA GLY A 89 -26.56 -36.38 -14.53
C GLY A 89 -25.97 -37.14 -13.32
N ASP A 90 -24.74 -37.64 -13.41
CA ASP A 90 -24.04 -38.33 -12.32
C ASP A 90 -22.52 -38.11 -12.40
N GLU A 91 -21.82 -38.34 -11.29
CA GLU A 91 -20.36 -38.27 -11.23
C GLU A 91 -19.74 -39.63 -11.53
N PHE A 92 -18.70 -39.63 -12.37
CA PHE A 92 -17.96 -40.81 -12.79
C PHE A 92 -16.46 -40.65 -12.55
N PRO A 93 -15.78 -41.65 -11.97
CA PRO A 93 -14.33 -41.68 -11.94
C PRO A 93 -13.76 -42.00 -13.33
N VAL A 94 -12.63 -41.40 -13.67
CA VAL A 94 -11.84 -41.65 -14.89
C VAL A 94 -10.39 -41.97 -14.52
N ALA A 95 -9.80 -42.96 -15.17
CA ALA A 95 -8.39 -43.32 -15.00
C ALA A 95 -7.46 -42.37 -15.76
N ASP A 96 -6.17 -42.37 -15.43
CA ASP A 96 -5.15 -41.66 -16.19
C ASP A 96 -4.87 -42.33 -17.54
N THR A 97 -4.60 -41.53 -18.55
CA THR A 97 -4.34 -41.97 -19.93
C THR A 97 -3.36 -41.03 -20.61
N VAL A 98 -2.44 -41.59 -21.39
CA VAL A 98 -1.63 -40.82 -22.35
C VAL A 98 -2.16 -41.05 -23.76
N MET A 99 -2.64 -39.98 -24.40
CA MET A 99 -3.05 -40.01 -25.80
C MET A 99 -1.87 -39.65 -26.71
N ALA A 100 -1.46 -40.59 -27.55
CA ALA A 100 -0.49 -40.34 -28.62
C ALA A 100 -1.17 -39.88 -29.92
N ASP A 101 -0.39 -39.27 -30.82
CA ASP A 101 -0.82 -38.85 -32.16
C ASP A 101 -2.02 -37.90 -32.16
N VAL A 102 -2.06 -36.94 -31.23
CA VAL A 102 -3.09 -35.90 -31.18
C VAL A 102 -2.75 -34.80 -32.19
N PRO A 103 -3.63 -34.44 -33.14
CA PRO A 103 -3.35 -33.37 -34.09
C PRO A 103 -3.12 -32.03 -33.37
N MET A 104 -1.90 -31.50 -33.48
CA MET A 104 -1.51 -30.22 -32.85
C MET A 104 -1.85 -28.99 -33.72
N ALA A 105 -2.56 -29.18 -34.83
CA ALA A 105 -3.05 -28.12 -35.71
C ALA A 105 -4.56 -28.28 -35.94
N GLY A 106 -5.30 -27.18 -35.88
CA GLY A 106 -6.77 -27.18 -35.96
C GLY A 106 -7.45 -27.37 -34.61
N ARG A 107 -8.75 -27.65 -34.65
CA ARG A 107 -9.60 -27.88 -33.47
C ARG A 107 -9.71 -29.37 -33.18
N VAL A 108 -9.37 -29.77 -31.95
CA VAL A 108 -9.51 -31.15 -31.47
C VAL A 108 -10.27 -31.15 -30.14
N SER A 109 -11.40 -31.85 -30.09
CA SER A 109 -12.19 -32.04 -28.88
C SER A 109 -11.75 -33.33 -28.17
N ILE A 110 -11.27 -33.19 -26.94
CA ILE A 110 -10.93 -34.31 -26.04
C ILE A 110 -12.00 -34.37 -24.95
N GLY A 111 -12.41 -35.57 -24.59
CA GLY A 111 -13.50 -35.77 -23.65
C GLY A 111 -13.53 -37.18 -23.12
N VAL A 112 -14.67 -37.58 -22.58
CA VAL A 112 -14.89 -38.94 -22.10
C VAL A 112 -16.05 -39.59 -22.82
N ARG A 113 -15.95 -40.91 -23.05
CA ARG A 113 -17.06 -41.73 -23.56
C ARG A 113 -17.73 -42.47 -22.43
N LEU A 114 -19.04 -42.34 -22.33
CA LEU A 114 -19.88 -43.10 -21.41
C LEU A 114 -20.31 -44.41 -22.07
N VAL A 115 -19.92 -45.53 -21.46
CA VAL A 115 -20.31 -46.88 -21.90
C VAL A 115 -21.22 -47.50 -20.85
N ARG A 116 -22.35 -48.07 -21.30
CA ARG A 116 -23.32 -48.77 -20.46
C ARG A 116 -23.37 -50.25 -20.82
N TRP A 117 -23.44 -51.12 -19.83
CA TRP A 117 -23.64 -52.55 -20.02
C TRP A 117 -24.58 -53.13 -18.96
N TYR A 118 -25.12 -54.32 -19.25
CA TYR A 118 -26.13 -54.95 -18.41
C TYR A 118 -25.67 -56.34 -17.98
N VAL A 119 -25.79 -56.64 -16.69
CA VAL A 119 -25.45 -57.93 -16.10
C VAL A 119 -26.74 -58.61 -15.64
N THR A 120 -26.96 -59.85 -16.07
CA THR A 120 -28.16 -60.63 -15.76
C THR A 120 -27.87 -61.76 -14.77
N ALA A 121 -28.91 -62.46 -14.30
CA ALA A 121 -28.77 -63.62 -13.42
C ALA A 121 -28.12 -64.85 -14.10
N GLU A 122 -27.90 -64.82 -15.41
CA GLU A 122 -27.09 -65.79 -16.14
C GLU A 122 -25.60 -65.49 -15.99
N ASP A 123 -25.23 -64.20 -15.98
CA ASP A 123 -23.86 -63.72 -15.84
C ASP A 123 -23.41 -63.73 -14.37
N ASP A 124 -24.31 -63.38 -13.45
CA ASP A 124 -24.08 -63.39 -12.00
C ASP A 124 -25.20 -64.15 -11.26
N PRO A 125 -24.94 -65.41 -10.83
CA PRO A 125 -25.89 -66.21 -10.07
C PRO A 125 -26.36 -65.58 -8.74
N SER A 126 -25.63 -64.61 -8.19
CA SER A 126 -26.03 -63.88 -6.97
C SER A 126 -27.26 -62.98 -7.18
N LEU A 127 -27.65 -62.77 -8.44
CA LEU A 127 -28.85 -62.02 -8.80
C LEU A 127 -30.14 -62.84 -8.70
N ARG A 128 -30.04 -64.15 -8.42
CA ARG A 128 -31.19 -65.03 -8.14
C ARG A 128 -31.71 -64.83 -6.71
N GLY A 129 -32.96 -65.22 -6.43
CA GLY A 129 -33.52 -65.06 -5.09
C GLY A 129 -32.79 -65.92 -4.05
N LEU A 130 -32.19 -65.27 -3.06
CA LEU A 130 -31.31 -65.90 -2.06
C LEU A 130 -32.01 -66.27 -0.74
N VAL A 131 -33.28 -65.87 -0.55
CA VAL A 131 -34.02 -66.10 0.70
C VAL A 131 -34.72 -67.46 0.67
N PRO A 132 -34.32 -68.42 1.52
CA PRO A 132 -34.89 -69.76 1.51
C PRO A 132 -36.38 -69.80 1.86
N GLY A 133 -37.15 -70.64 1.19
CA GLY A 133 -38.59 -70.86 1.42
C GLY A 133 -39.52 -69.82 0.79
N THR A 134 -38.99 -68.89 -0.02
CA THR A 134 -39.79 -67.87 -0.73
C THR A 134 -40.13 -68.29 -2.15
N LEU A 135 -41.22 -67.76 -2.72
CA LEU A 135 -41.59 -68.02 -4.12
C LEU A 135 -40.54 -67.51 -5.13
N ALA A 136 -39.65 -66.62 -4.70
CA ALA A 136 -38.58 -66.07 -5.52
C ALA A 136 -37.25 -66.82 -5.36
N GLU A 137 -37.16 -67.83 -4.48
CA GLU A 137 -35.93 -68.59 -4.24
C GLU A 137 -35.44 -69.27 -5.53
N GLY A 138 -34.21 -68.97 -5.96
CA GLY A 138 -33.62 -69.55 -7.17
C GLY A 138 -34.11 -68.97 -8.50
N GLU A 139 -35.12 -68.10 -8.48
CA GLU A 139 -35.66 -67.41 -9.66
C GLU A 139 -34.81 -66.20 -10.04
N ASP A 140 -34.75 -65.89 -11.34
CA ASP A 140 -33.95 -64.77 -11.86
C ASP A 140 -34.48 -63.41 -11.37
N GLY A 141 -33.59 -62.57 -10.86
CA GLY A 141 -33.88 -61.18 -10.52
C GLY A 141 -33.76 -60.19 -11.68
N ALA A 142 -33.88 -58.90 -11.38
CA ALA A 142 -33.64 -57.79 -12.29
C ALA A 142 -32.17 -57.75 -12.76
N ALA A 143 -31.95 -57.28 -13.98
CA ALA A 143 -30.60 -57.03 -14.47
C ALA A 143 -30.01 -55.77 -13.80
N ARG A 144 -28.69 -55.72 -13.70
CA ARG A 144 -27.92 -54.58 -13.17
C ARG A 144 -27.39 -53.75 -14.33
N GLU A 145 -27.68 -52.45 -14.32
CA GLU A 145 -27.12 -51.51 -15.28
C GLU A 145 -25.83 -50.92 -14.71
N PHE A 146 -24.72 -51.18 -15.38
CA PHE A 146 -23.42 -50.61 -15.06
C PHE A 146 -23.05 -49.55 -16.08
N ALA A 147 -22.30 -48.54 -15.64
CA ALA A 147 -21.73 -47.55 -16.54
C ALA A 147 -20.37 -47.05 -16.04
N SER A 148 -19.48 -46.79 -16.98
CA SER A 148 -18.14 -46.23 -16.76
C SER A 148 -17.78 -45.24 -17.85
N ILE A 149 -16.77 -44.42 -17.58
CA ILE A 149 -16.23 -43.46 -18.55
C ILE A 149 -14.75 -43.74 -18.83
N ALA A 150 -14.33 -43.46 -20.05
CA ALA A 150 -12.92 -43.49 -20.43
C ALA A 150 -12.58 -42.29 -21.31
N TRP A 151 -11.34 -41.80 -21.20
CA TRP A 151 -10.84 -40.73 -22.05
C TRP A 151 -10.87 -41.12 -23.53
N ALA A 152 -11.35 -40.21 -24.37
CA ALA A 152 -11.56 -40.42 -25.80
C ALA A 152 -11.38 -39.12 -26.58
N ARG A 153 -11.18 -39.23 -27.89
CA ARG A 153 -11.33 -38.10 -28.83
C ARG A 153 -12.69 -38.16 -29.51
N ALA A 154 -13.22 -37.00 -29.91
CA ALA A 154 -14.51 -36.98 -30.60
C ALA A 154 -14.50 -37.80 -31.91
N ASP A 155 -13.35 -37.88 -32.58
CA ASP A 155 -13.13 -38.49 -33.89
C ASP A 155 -12.49 -39.89 -33.86
N ASP A 156 -12.28 -40.47 -32.68
CA ASP A 156 -11.64 -41.80 -32.53
C ASP A 156 -12.52 -42.99 -32.90
N GLY A 157 -13.82 -42.77 -33.13
CA GLY A 157 -14.77 -43.81 -33.52
C GLY A 157 -15.07 -44.85 -32.43
N GLY A 158 -14.76 -44.57 -31.16
CA GLY A 158 -15.04 -45.49 -30.05
C GLY A 158 -16.53 -45.64 -29.72
N ASP A 159 -16.88 -46.76 -29.08
CA ASP A 159 -18.24 -47.04 -28.61
C ASP A 159 -18.64 -46.14 -27.42
N GLY A 160 -19.91 -45.74 -27.35
CA GLY A 160 -20.47 -44.93 -26.25
C GLY A 160 -20.67 -43.44 -26.57
N ASP A 161 -21.40 -42.75 -25.70
CA ASP A 161 -21.75 -41.33 -25.87
C ASP A 161 -20.58 -40.43 -25.48
N PHE A 162 -20.17 -39.53 -26.38
CA PHE A 162 -19.03 -38.65 -26.16
C PHE A 162 -19.44 -37.33 -25.50
N TYR A 163 -18.74 -36.98 -24.42
CA TYR A 163 -18.91 -35.73 -23.68
C TYR A 163 -17.58 -34.96 -23.67
N GLN A 164 -17.58 -33.75 -24.21
CA GLN A 164 -16.37 -32.92 -24.32
C GLN A 164 -15.94 -32.40 -22.94
N VAL A 165 -14.65 -32.50 -22.64
CA VAL A 165 -14.03 -31.98 -21.40
C VAL A 165 -13.00 -30.90 -21.73
N TYR A 166 -12.22 -31.09 -22.80
CA TYR A 166 -11.21 -30.17 -23.28
C TYR A 166 -11.40 -29.84 -24.76
N LEU A 167 -11.08 -28.61 -25.12
CA LEU A 167 -10.96 -28.19 -26.52
C LEU A 167 -9.53 -27.71 -26.76
N LEU A 168 -8.84 -28.37 -27.67
CA LEU A 168 -7.53 -27.96 -28.16
C LEU A 168 -7.70 -27.13 -29.44
N GLN A 169 -6.99 -26.02 -29.53
CA GLN A 169 -6.80 -25.23 -30.73
C GLN A 169 -5.31 -25.04 -30.96
N ASP A 170 -4.80 -25.60 -32.05
CA ASP A 170 -3.40 -25.48 -32.46
C ASP A 170 -2.41 -25.86 -31.32
N GLY A 171 -2.70 -26.98 -30.64
CA GLY A 171 -1.88 -27.49 -29.52
C GLY A 171 -2.03 -26.71 -28.21
N THR A 172 -2.98 -25.77 -28.12
CA THR A 172 -3.29 -24.99 -26.90
C THR A 172 -4.65 -25.40 -26.36
N ILE A 173 -4.75 -25.70 -25.05
CA ILE A 173 -6.04 -25.91 -24.39
C ILE A 173 -6.75 -24.56 -24.28
N LEU A 174 -7.94 -24.43 -24.88
CA LEU A 174 -8.73 -23.20 -24.90
C LEU A 174 -9.56 -22.98 -23.64
N ASP A 175 -9.88 -24.05 -22.91
CA ASP A 175 -10.74 -23.99 -21.73
C ASP A 175 -10.10 -24.77 -20.57
N GLN A 176 -9.70 -24.05 -19.53
CA GLN A 176 -9.19 -24.59 -18.27
C GLN A 176 -10.11 -24.24 -17.11
N THR A 177 -11.42 -24.11 -17.34
CA THR A 177 -12.35 -23.74 -16.27
C THR A 177 -12.22 -24.74 -15.10
N PRO A 178 -11.84 -24.28 -13.89
CA PRO A 178 -11.78 -25.12 -12.69
C PRO A 178 -13.19 -25.43 -12.15
N PRO A 179 -13.35 -26.45 -11.29
CA PRO A 179 -14.65 -26.91 -10.82
C PRO A 179 -15.48 -25.78 -10.17
N PRO A 180 -16.82 -25.71 -10.37
CA PRO A 180 -17.65 -24.57 -9.96
C PRO A 180 -17.93 -24.46 -8.45
N MET A 181 -17.25 -25.20 -7.57
CA MET A 181 -17.72 -25.39 -6.19
C MET A 181 -17.50 -24.22 -5.23
N LEU A 182 -16.65 -23.23 -5.56
CA LEU A 182 -16.41 -22.07 -4.67
C LEU A 182 -16.56 -20.70 -5.34
N SER A 183 -16.81 -20.63 -6.64
CA SER A 183 -16.72 -19.35 -7.35
C SER A 183 -17.97 -18.50 -7.33
N ASN A 184 -19.17 -19.02 -7.06
CA ASN A 184 -20.39 -18.26 -7.38
C ASN A 184 -20.62 -17.01 -6.51
N ILE A 185 -20.15 -16.98 -5.26
CA ILE A 185 -20.33 -15.80 -4.37
C ILE A 185 -19.22 -14.77 -4.58
N GLU A 186 -17.95 -15.20 -4.63
CA GLU A 186 -16.85 -14.31 -5.01
C GLU A 186 -17.02 -13.78 -6.44
N GLN A 187 -17.53 -14.61 -7.37
CA GLN A 187 -17.93 -14.16 -8.69
C GLN A 187 -19.16 -13.26 -8.64
N ALA A 188 -20.14 -13.47 -7.75
CA ALA A 188 -21.28 -12.56 -7.63
C ALA A 188 -20.87 -11.18 -7.13
N ILE A 189 -20.00 -11.12 -6.11
CA ILE A 189 -19.42 -9.86 -5.62
C ILE A 189 -18.56 -9.24 -6.72
N ARG A 190 -17.72 -10.02 -7.40
CA ARG A 190 -16.95 -9.56 -8.56
C ARG A 190 -17.84 -9.05 -9.68
N ILE A 191 -18.96 -9.70 -10.00
CA ILE A 191 -19.89 -9.28 -11.04
C ILE A 191 -20.54 -7.95 -10.64
N TYR A 192 -20.84 -7.76 -9.35
CA TYR A 192 -21.36 -6.50 -8.84
C TYR A 192 -20.31 -5.38 -8.90
N ASP A 193 -19.05 -5.68 -8.59
CA ASP A 193 -18.03 -4.66 -8.35
C ASP A 193 -17.15 -4.35 -9.58
N ARG A 194 -16.93 -5.34 -10.47
CA ARG A 194 -16.19 -5.16 -11.74
C ARG A 194 -16.74 -4.05 -12.64
N PRO A 195 -18.07 -3.79 -12.73
CA PRO A 195 -18.62 -2.65 -13.46
C PRO A 195 -18.19 -1.30 -12.90
N HIS A 196 -17.80 -1.19 -11.63
CA HIS A 196 -17.30 0.04 -11.02
C HIS A 196 -15.84 0.34 -11.40
N GLY A 197 -15.16 -0.57 -12.12
CA GLY A 197 -13.78 -0.41 -12.54
C GLY A 197 -12.76 -0.73 -11.44
N HIS A 198 -11.54 -0.23 -11.61
CA HIS A 198 -10.47 -0.36 -10.61
C HIS A 198 -10.44 0.88 -9.71
N TYR A 199 -10.29 0.70 -8.41
CA TYR A 199 -10.26 1.83 -7.49
C TYR A 199 -9.49 1.51 -6.21
N ILE A 200 -8.94 2.55 -5.59
CA ILE A 200 -8.31 2.51 -4.27
C ILE A 200 -9.39 2.77 -3.23
N VAL A 201 -9.51 1.90 -2.23
CA VAL A 201 -10.40 2.10 -1.08
C VAL A 201 -9.71 2.98 -0.05
N SER A 202 -8.44 2.68 0.27
CA SER A 202 -7.61 3.47 1.18
C SER A 202 -6.12 3.31 0.85
N GLY A 203 -5.29 4.30 1.18
CA GLY A 203 -3.83 4.19 1.04
C GLY A 203 -3.31 4.13 -0.41
N CYS A 204 -2.36 3.25 -0.69
CA CYS A 204 -1.76 2.99 -2.01
C CYS A 204 -1.13 4.23 -2.69
N ARG A 205 -0.68 5.24 -1.93
CA ARG A 205 0.01 6.41 -2.46
C ARG A 205 1.44 6.05 -2.88
N VAL A 206 1.86 6.52 -4.05
CA VAL A 206 3.23 6.35 -4.53
C VAL A 206 4.09 7.55 -4.13
N THR A 207 5.26 7.29 -3.57
CA THR A 207 6.28 8.29 -3.21
C THR A 207 7.61 7.93 -3.89
N PRO A 208 8.24 8.85 -4.64
CA PRO A 208 9.52 8.57 -5.27
C PRO A 208 10.66 8.76 -4.26
N LEU A 209 11.58 7.80 -4.17
CA LEU A 209 12.74 7.84 -3.26
C LEU A 209 14.02 8.28 -3.97
N GLY A 210 14.01 8.32 -5.29
CA GLY A 210 15.15 8.69 -6.11
C GLY A 210 16.03 7.49 -6.49
N LEU A 211 17.23 7.82 -6.98
CA LEU A 211 18.16 6.87 -7.56
C LEU A 211 18.96 6.14 -6.47
N ASN A 212 18.87 4.81 -6.45
CA ASN A 212 19.72 3.97 -5.62
C ASN A 212 20.30 2.83 -6.48
N ALA A 213 21.63 2.70 -6.52
CA ALA A 213 22.34 1.69 -7.30
C ALA A 213 21.89 1.57 -8.78
N GLY A 214 21.60 2.70 -9.43
CA GLY A 214 21.16 2.76 -10.83
C GLY A 214 19.67 2.45 -11.07
N LYS A 215 18.88 2.26 -10.00
CA LYS A 215 17.44 2.03 -10.06
C LYS A 215 16.68 3.19 -9.41
N GLN A 216 15.61 3.64 -10.06
CA GLN A 216 14.65 4.54 -9.43
C GLN A 216 13.78 3.72 -8.48
N VAL A 217 13.77 4.12 -7.21
CA VAL A 217 13.03 3.42 -6.17
C VAL A 217 11.77 4.20 -5.83
N PHE A 218 10.63 3.52 -5.80
CA PHE A 218 9.33 4.05 -5.42
C PHE A 218 8.80 3.29 -4.19
N SER A 219 8.14 4.00 -3.29
CA SER A 219 7.42 3.42 -2.16
C SER A 219 5.93 3.55 -2.40
N ILE A 220 5.20 2.44 -2.43
CA ILE A 220 3.75 2.38 -2.48
C ILE A 220 3.25 2.19 -1.05
N GLU A 221 2.48 3.16 -0.51
CA GLU A 221 1.89 3.12 0.83
C GLU A 221 1.00 1.89 1.03
N GLU A 222 0.94 1.37 2.26
CA GLU A 222 -0.05 0.35 2.64
C GLU A 222 -1.48 0.82 2.36
N GLY A 223 -2.40 -0.11 2.13
CA GLY A 223 -3.75 0.26 1.73
C GLY A 223 -4.56 -0.89 1.16
N GLU A 224 -5.80 -0.57 0.81
CA GLU A 224 -6.74 -1.48 0.19
C GLU A 224 -7.11 -0.97 -1.21
N ALA A 225 -7.10 -1.88 -2.19
CA ALA A 225 -7.44 -1.59 -3.57
C ALA A 225 -8.32 -2.70 -4.16
N ASN A 226 -9.16 -2.32 -5.11
CA ASN A 226 -9.95 -3.23 -5.92
C ASN A 226 -9.38 -3.26 -7.34
N VAL A 227 -9.01 -4.45 -7.82
CA VAL A 227 -8.51 -4.67 -9.18
C VAL A 227 -9.36 -5.74 -9.86
N SER A 228 -10.14 -5.35 -10.88
CA SER A 228 -11.06 -6.21 -11.63
C SER A 228 -12.10 -6.96 -10.78
N GLY A 229 -12.52 -6.37 -9.65
CA GLY A 229 -13.44 -6.97 -8.70
C GLY A 229 -12.78 -7.83 -7.63
N PHE A 230 -11.44 -7.96 -7.63
CA PHE A 230 -10.69 -8.59 -6.54
C PHE A 230 -10.19 -7.53 -5.56
N LYS A 231 -10.48 -7.75 -4.28
CA LYS A 231 -10.01 -6.90 -3.20
C LYS A 231 -8.61 -7.33 -2.77
N ILE A 232 -7.70 -6.37 -2.73
CA ILE A 232 -6.29 -6.53 -2.38
C ILE A 232 -6.03 -5.68 -1.15
N ILE A 233 -5.55 -6.29 -0.08
CA ILE A 233 -5.25 -5.62 1.19
C ILE A 233 -3.75 -5.73 1.44
N ARG A 234 -3.08 -4.57 1.52
CA ARG A 234 -1.67 -4.44 1.88
C ARG A 234 -1.55 -3.76 3.23
N HIS A 235 -0.84 -4.39 4.15
CA HIS A 235 -0.64 -3.87 5.51
C HIS A 235 0.70 -3.14 5.70
N ALA A 236 1.62 -3.26 4.75
CA ALA A 236 2.92 -2.59 4.75
C ALA A 236 3.24 -2.01 3.37
N SER A 237 4.06 -0.97 3.36
CA SER A 237 4.48 -0.31 2.12
C SER A 237 5.31 -1.23 1.23
N LEU A 238 5.13 -1.14 -0.09
CA LEU A 238 5.93 -1.87 -1.08
C LEU A 238 7.03 -0.98 -1.64
N ARG A 239 8.27 -1.44 -1.59
CA ARG A 239 9.35 -0.86 -2.39
C ARG A 239 9.36 -1.47 -3.78
N HIS A 240 9.22 -0.63 -4.80
CA HIS A 240 9.36 -0.98 -6.21
C HIS A 240 10.64 -0.34 -6.76
N ALA A 241 11.56 -1.13 -7.31
CA ALA A 241 12.81 -0.63 -7.87
C ALA A 241 12.88 -0.92 -9.37
N GLU A 242 12.82 0.12 -10.20
CA GLU A 242 12.90 0.01 -11.66
C GLU A 242 14.26 0.51 -12.14
N LEU A 243 14.88 -0.23 -13.07
CA LEU A 243 16.15 0.19 -13.69
C LEU A 243 15.91 1.44 -14.56
N GLU A 244 16.77 2.46 -14.42
CA GLU A 244 16.71 3.61 -15.33
C GLU A 244 17.04 3.17 -16.76
N ALA A 245 16.09 3.40 -17.66
CA ALA A 245 16.24 3.13 -19.08
C ALA A 245 15.60 4.27 -19.87
N TRP A 246 16.44 5.03 -20.57
CA TRP A 246 16.07 6.19 -21.38
C TRP A 246 16.33 5.93 -22.86
N ASP A 247 15.55 6.60 -23.71
CA ASP A 247 15.84 6.69 -25.13
C ASP A 247 16.64 7.97 -25.42
N VAL A 248 17.46 7.93 -26.46
CA VAL A 248 18.32 9.06 -26.84
C VAL A 248 17.94 9.63 -28.20
N ALA A 249 18.16 10.93 -28.36
CA ALA A 249 18.15 11.61 -29.65
C ALA A 249 19.50 12.26 -29.91
N ALA A 250 19.97 12.17 -31.15
CA ALA A 250 21.24 12.74 -31.57
C ALA A 250 21.09 14.19 -32.02
N VAL A 251 22.01 15.03 -31.56
CA VAL A 251 22.26 16.38 -32.08
C VAL A 251 23.57 16.32 -32.87
N PRO A 252 23.50 16.33 -34.22
CA PRO A 252 24.68 16.10 -35.06
C PRO A 252 25.68 17.26 -35.07
N GLY A 253 25.29 18.44 -34.59
CA GLY A 253 26.20 19.60 -34.50
C GLY A 253 25.49 20.84 -33.96
N GLU A 254 25.79 21.18 -32.72
CA GLU A 254 25.41 22.45 -32.08
C GLU A 254 26.61 23.39 -32.08
N THR A 255 26.42 24.63 -32.52
CA THR A 255 27.53 25.59 -32.73
C THR A 255 27.50 26.71 -31.71
N HIS A 256 28.62 26.92 -31.03
CA HIS A 256 28.87 27.99 -30.07
C HIS A 256 30.10 28.82 -30.46
N ILE A 257 30.21 30.03 -29.93
CA ILE A 257 31.36 30.91 -30.19
C ILE A 257 32.31 30.89 -28.99
N TYR A 258 33.60 30.70 -29.24
CA TYR A 258 34.63 30.78 -28.21
C TYR A 258 34.91 32.25 -27.84
N ALA A 259 34.48 32.70 -26.67
CA ALA A 259 34.57 34.09 -26.22
C ALA A 259 36.01 34.56 -25.91
N GLY A 260 36.95 33.62 -25.71
CA GLY A 260 38.33 33.89 -25.31
C GLY A 260 38.63 33.55 -23.85
N GLY A 261 39.91 33.34 -23.51
CA GLY A 261 40.35 32.87 -22.19
C GLY A 261 40.95 31.45 -22.23
N ALA A 262 41.42 30.97 -21.08
CA ALA A 262 42.09 29.67 -20.96
C ALA A 262 41.14 28.48 -21.19
N SER A 263 39.88 28.59 -20.76
CA SER A 263 38.81 27.60 -20.92
C SER A 263 37.46 28.29 -21.03
N GLN A 264 36.49 27.65 -21.68
CA GLN A 264 35.12 28.11 -21.79
C GLN A 264 34.12 27.02 -21.43
N VAL A 265 33.11 27.38 -20.63
CA VAL A 265 31.94 26.54 -20.33
C VAL A 265 30.84 26.88 -21.33
N VAL A 266 30.35 25.85 -22.02
CA VAL A 266 29.26 25.92 -22.99
C VAL A 266 28.03 25.25 -22.41
N THR A 267 26.88 25.93 -22.45
CA THR A 267 25.58 25.36 -22.08
C THR A 267 24.92 24.79 -23.32
N LEU A 268 24.45 23.54 -23.25
CA LEU A 268 23.81 22.85 -24.37
C LEU A 268 22.34 23.26 -24.53
N ASP A 269 21.88 23.37 -25.77
CA ASP A 269 20.47 23.68 -26.10
C ASP A 269 19.52 22.51 -25.78
N GLN A 270 20.00 21.28 -25.90
CA GLN A 270 19.28 20.07 -25.53
C GLN A 270 19.98 19.39 -24.36
N PHE A 271 19.21 19.04 -23.35
CA PHE A 271 19.66 18.37 -22.15
C PHE A 271 18.52 17.47 -21.65
N PRO A 272 18.79 16.41 -20.88
CA PRO A 272 20.08 16.02 -20.29
C PRO A 272 21.04 15.33 -21.26
N LEU A 273 22.33 15.60 -21.14
CA LEU A 273 23.37 14.91 -21.92
C LEU A 273 23.48 13.43 -21.54
N ASP A 274 23.56 12.55 -22.54
CA ASP A 274 23.88 11.13 -22.38
C ASP A 274 25.38 10.89 -22.61
N HIS A 275 25.86 11.20 -23.82
CA HIS A 275 27.27 11.16 -24.18
C HIS A 275 27.61 12.20 -25.25
N VAL A 276 28.88 12.61 -25.27
CA VAL A 276 29.44 13.48 -26.31
C VAL A 276 30.02 12.60 -27.42
N ALA A 277 29.60 12.80 -28.66
CA ALA A 277 30.10 12.05 -29.80
C ALA A 277 31.42 12.66 -30.33
N SER A 278 31.46 13.98 -30.50
CA SER A 278 32.69 14.72 -30.85
C SER A 278 32.58 16.20 -30.53
N VAL A 279 33.72 16.85 -30.31
CA VAL A 279 33.81 18.31 -30.17
C VAL A 279 34.87 18.82 -31.13
N LEU A 280 34.47 19.65 -32.10
CA LEU A 280 35.36 20.31 -33.04
C LEU A 280 35.59 21.76 -32.56
N LEU A 281 36.83 22.06 -32.18
CA LEU A 281 37.23 23.35 -31.66
C LEU A 281 38.15 24.07 -32.64
N THR A 282 37.86 25.34 -32.89
CA THR A 282 38.75 26.18 -33.70
C THR A 282 39.98 26.58 -32.88
N LYS A 283 41.16 26.13 -33.31
CA LYS A 283 42.45 26.47 -32.70
C LYS A 283 43.31 27.29 -33.63
N GLU A 284 44.25 28.05 -33.06
CA GLU A 284 45.23 28.84 -33.78
C GLU A 284 46.64 28.35 -33.44
N VAL A 285 47.45 28.03 -34.45
CA VAL A 285 48.81 27.54 -34.26
C VAL A 285 49.76 28.21 -35.24
N THR A 286 51.03 28.36 -34.83
CA THR A 286 52.12 28.77 -35.72
C THR A 286 53.03 27.57 -35.95
N VAL A 287 53.08 27.08 -37.18
CA VAL A 287 53.86 25.89 -37.56
C VAL A 287 54.93 26.24 -38.59
N PRO A 288 56.15 25.68 -38.46
CA PRO A 288 57.14 25.74 -39.53
C PRO A 288 56.77 24.74 -40.64
N ILE A 289 56.71 25.22 -41.88
CA ILE A 289 56.47 24.41 -43.07
C ILE A 289 57.72 24.49 -43.96
N THR A 290 58.14 23.34 -44.50
CA THR A 290 59.25 23.27 -45.45
C THR A 290 58.74 23.47 -46.87
N ARG A 291 59.33 24.41 -47.61
CA ARG A 291 58.99 24.66 -49.02
C ARG A 291 59.38 23.46 -49.89
N GLY A 292 58.43 22.93 -50.65
CA GLY A 292 58.66 21.86 -51.62
C GLY A 292 59.73 22.21 -52.67
N PRO A 293 60.38 21.20 -53.29
CA PRO A 293 61.47 21.40 -54.24
C PRO A 293 61.03 21.98 -55.60
N VAL A 294 59.71 22.04 -55.84
CA VAL A 294 59.12 22.52 -57.09
C VAL A 294 58.62 23.95 -56.90
N ALA A 295 59.16 24.89 -57.69
CA ALA A 295 58.68 26.28 -57.77
C ALA A 295 57.20 26.32 -58.20
N GLN A 296 56.42 27.26 -57.67
CA GLN A 296 54.95 27.33 -57.90
C GLN A 296 54.21 26.05 -57.49
N GLY A 297 54.76 25.31 -56.53
CA GLY A 297 54.23 24.05 -56.03
C GLY A 297 53.18 24.23 -54.93
N ILE A 298 52.64 23.11 -54.45
CA ILE A 298 51.68 23.06 -53.35
C ILE A 298 52.36 22.43 -52.12
N ASP A 299 52.32 23.13 -50.99
CA ASP A 299 52.87 22.66 -49.72
C ASP A 299 51.73 22.32 -48.74
N SER A 300 51.78 21.14 -48.12
CA SER A 300 50.80 20.69 -47.11
C SER A 300 50.96 21.45 -45.80
N LEU A 301 49.86 21.83 -45.16
CA LEU A 301 49.85 22.50 -43.85
C LEU A 301 49.96 21.54 -42.66
N ASN A 302 49.99 20.22 -42.90
CA ASN A 302 50.05 19.17 -41.86
C ASN A 302 48.93 19.22 -40.80
N HIS A 303 47.81 19.87 -41.13
CA HIS A 303 46.60 19.92 -40.33
C HIS A 303 45.39 19.58 -41.21
N ASN A 304 44.45 18.83 -40.65
CA ASN A 304 43.18 18.56 -41.29
C ASN A 304 42.18 19.67 -40.95
N SER A 305 41.26 19.99 -41.87
CA SER A 305 40.20 20.99 -41.66
C SER A 305 40.72 22.41 -41.37
N VAL A 306 41.69 22.87 -42.18
CA VAL A 306 42.19 24.26 -42.10
C VAL A 306 41.09 25.23 -42.52
N ILE A 307 40.76 26.21 -41.68
CA ILE A 307 39.72 27.21 -41.91
C ILE A 307 40.33 28.42 -42.62
N GLU A 308 41.39 28.98 -42.05
CA GLU A 308 41.97 30.27 -42.44
C GLU A 308 43.50 30.25 -42.28
N ILE A 309 44.21 30.96 -43.15
CA ILE A 309 45.63 31.26 -42.98
C ILE A 309 45.72 32.72 -42.50
N VAL A 310 46.21 32.93 -41.28
CA VAL A 310 46.27 34.23 -40.63
C VAL A 310 47.50 35.02 -41.09
N SER A 311 48.66 34.35 -41.19
CA SER A 311 49.87 34.95 -41.75
C SER A 311 50.87 33.91 -42.24
N VAL A 312 51.67 34.26 -43.24
CA VAL A 312 52.79 33.45 -43.74
C VAL A 312 54.01 34.33 -43.81
N SER A 313 55.11 33.94 -43.17
CA SER A 313 56.33 34.74 -43.13
C SER A 313 57.60 33.91 -43.17
N GLN A 314 58.66 34.51 -43.70
CA GLN A 314 60.01 33.97 -43.67
C GLN A 314 60.99 35.11 -43.34
N GLY A 315 61.59 35.07 -42.14
CA GLY A 315 62.41 36.17 -41.65
C GLY A 315 61.61 37.47 -41.54
N ALA A 316 62.04 38.53 -42.22
CA ALA A 316 61.34 39.82 -42.25
C ALA A 316 60.26 39.93 -43.35
N THR A 317 60.17 38.95 -44.26
CA THR A 317 59.24 38.97 -45.39
C THR A 317 57.91 38.31 -45.00
N THR A 318 56.80 39.01 -45.16
CA THR A 318 55.44 38.46 -45.00
C THR A 318 54.77 38.36 -46.37
N PHE A 319 54.25 37.19 -46.69
CA PHE A 319 53.63 36.90 -47.98
C PHE A 319 52.12 37.22 -47.92
N VAL A 320 51.57 37.71 -49.02
CA VAL A 320 50.19 38.18 -49.12
C VAL A 320 49.32 37.16 -49.85
N GLN A 321 48.25 36.71 -49.19
CA GLN A 321 47.27 35.82 -49.80
C GLN A 321 46.56 36.52 -50.97
N GLY A 322 46.45 35.85 -52.12
CA GLY A 322 45.88 36.39 -53.35
C GLY A 322 46.89 37.10 -54.27
N THR A 323 48.12 37.35 -53.81
CA THR A 323 49.23 37.86 -54.64
C THR A 323 50.39 36.88 -54.69
N ASP A 324 50.83 36.40 -53.52
CA ASP A 324 51.99 35.51 -53.36
C ASP A 324 51.59 34.03 -53.24
N TYR A 325 50.46 33.75 -52.58
CA TYR A 325 49.93 32.38 -52.44
C TYR A 325 48.40 32.37 -52.36
N LYS A 326 47.79 31.19 -52.54
CA LYS A 326 46.37 30.95 -52.24
C LYS A 326 46.20 29.70 -51.39
N LYS A 327 45.15 29.66 -50.57
CA LYS A 327 44.77 28.45 -49.82
C LYS A 327 44.08 27.46 -50.77
N SER A 328 44.53 26.21 -50.80
CA SER A 328 43.92 25.12 -51.57
C SER A 328 43.69 23.92 -50.66
N GLY A 329 42.45 23.75 -50.17
CA GLY A 329 42.13 22.72 -49.17
C GLY A 329 42.96 22.88 -47.88
N ASN A 330 43.70 21.83 -47.51
CA ASN A 330 44.61 21.81 -46.37
C ASN A 330 46.07 22.16 -46.76
N SER A 331 46.26 22.87 -47.86
CA SER A 331 47.57 23.19 -48.42
C SER A 331 47.67 24.66 -48.85
N ILE A 332 48.91 25.15 -48.96
CA ILE A 332 49.25 26.43 -49.57
C ILE A 332 49.70 26.18 -51.00
N ASP A 333 49.06 26.86 -51.95
CA ASP A 333 49.42 26.82 -53.37
C ASP A 333 50.16 28.12 -53.74
N TRP A 334 51.43 27.96 -54.15
CA TRP A 334 52.33 29.04 -54.55
C TRP A 334 52.27 29.38 -56.06
N GLY A 335 51.27 28.88 -56.79
CA GLY A 335 51.11 29.09 -58.24
C GLY A 335 50.75 30.51 -58.68
N LEU A 336 50.85 31.50 -57.79
CA LEU A 336 50.61 32.91 -58.09
C LEU A 336 51.94 33.60 -58.49
N PRO A 337 51.91 34.72 -59.25
CA PRO A 337 53.12 35.38 -59.75
C PRO A 337 53.90 36.19 -58.71
N GLY A 338 53.48 36.18 -57.44
CA GLY A 338 54.14 36.90 -56.36
C GLY A 338 55.40 36.19 -55.83
N ALA A 339 55.89 36.64 -54.67
CA ALA A 339 57.09 36.09 -54.06
C ALA A 339 56.82 34.74 -53.37
N GLU A 340 57.72 33.76 -53.52
CA GLU A 340 57.66 32.49 -52.80
C GLU A 340 58.92 32.26 -51.93
N PRO A 341 58.82 31.52 -50.81
CA PRO A 341 59.96 31.09 -50.02
C PRO A 341 60.95 30.25 -50.85
N ALA A 342 62.25 30.30 -50.50
CA ALA A 342 63.26 29.54 -51.22
C ALA A 342 63.00 28.01 -51.12
N PRO A 343 63.13 27.23 -52.21
CA PRO A 343 62.96 25.77 -52.17
C PRO A 343 63.87 25.12 -51.11
N GLY A 344 63.31 24.22 -50.29
CA GLY A 344 64.05 23.53 -49.22
C GLY A 344 64.27 24.36 -47.95
N SER A 345 63.80 25.61 -47.89
CA SER A 345 63.84 26.43 -46.68
C SER A 345 62.56 26.30 -45.85
N ASN A 346 62.65 26.61 -44.54
CA ASN A 346 61.49 26.64 -43.66
C ASN A 346 60.90 28.06 -43.61
N TYR A 347 59.58 28.14 -43.67
CA TYR A 347 58.80 29.36 -43.45
C TYR A 347 57.72 29.10 -42.39
N THR A 348 57.27 30.13 -41.70
CA THR A 348 56.28 30.02 -40.63
C THR A 348 54.89 30.37 -41.13
N VAL A 349 53.92 29.50 -40.84
CA VAL A 349 52.51 29.71 -41.14
C VAL A 349 51.74 29.80 -39.83
N LYS A 350 51.04 30.91 -39.62
CA LYS A 350 50.02 31.05 -38.60
C LYS A 350 48.67 30.73 -39.22
N LEU A 351 47.99 29.71 -38.73
CA LEU A 351 46.74 29.21 -39.30
C LEU A 351 45.69 28.94 -38.22
N ARG A 352 44.42 28.93 -38.63
CA ARG A 352 43.27 28.49 -37.84
C ARG A 352 42.69 27.22 -38.44
N PHE A 353 42.46 26.21 -37.63
CA PHE A 353 41.93 24.91 -38.05
C PHE A 353 40.94 24.36 -37.02
N ARG A 354 40.06 23.45 -37.44
CA ARG A 354 39.20 22.71 -36.52
C ARG A 354 39.91 21.44 -36.07
N ASP A 355 40.20 21.37 -34.79
CA ASP A 355 40.77 20.20 -34.14
C ASP A 355 39.67 19.44 -33.40
N GLU A 356 39.71 18.12 -33.42
CA GLU A 356 38.82 17.32 -32.57
C GLU A 356 39.42 17.26 -31.17
N VAL A 357 38.69 17.76 -30.18
CA VAL A 357 39.15 17.87 -28.80
C VAL A 357 38.31 17.01 -27.88
N GLN A 358 38.95 16.44 -26.87
CA GLN A 358 38.23 15.87 -25.74
C GLN A 358 37.82 17.01 -24.79
N PRO A 359 36.59 17.00 -24.27
CA PRO A 359 36.15 18.00 -23.32
C PRO A 359 36.91 17.88 -21.99
N ASP A 360 37.21 19.03 -21.37
CA ASP A 360 37.92 19.09 -20.07
C ASP A 360 37.02 18.65 -18.91
N ALA A 361 35.73 18.99 -18.99
CA ALA A 361 34.71 18.61 -18.04
C ALA A 361 33.35 18.51 -18.74
N VAL A 362 32.54 17.54 -18.32
CA VAL A 362 31.21 17.29 -18.88
C VAL A 362 30.23 17.19 -17.72
N THR A 363 29.14 17.95 -17.79
CA THR A 363 27.98 17.85 -16.88
C THR A 363 26.72 17.52 -17.70
N ALA A 364 25.60 17.26 -17.04
CA ALA A 364 24.33 16.98 -17.73
C ALA A 364 23.81 18.14 -18.60
N ARG A 365 24.30 19.37 -18.40
CA ARG A 365 23.87 20.58 -19.13
C ARG A 365 25.01 21.35 -19.81
N THR A 366 26.26 21.11 -19.42
CA THR A 366 27.38 21.92 -19.86
C THR A 366 28.59 21.10 -20.25
N ILE A 367 29.39 21.64 -21.17
CA ILE A 367 30.67 21.08 -21.59
C ILE A 367 31.73 22.17 -21.47
N THR A 368 32.89 21.83 -20.92
CA THR A 368 34.04 22.73 -20.81
C THR A 368 35.11 22.34 -21.81
N VAL A 369 35.63 23.33 -22.55
CA VAL A 369 36.71 23.14 -23.53
C VAL A 369 37.77 24.22 -23.40
N SER A 370 39.02 23.88 -23.69
CA SER A 370 40.18 24.75 -23.58
C SER A 370 41.02 24.79 -24.88
N GLY A 371 41.85 25.83 -24.99
CA GLY A 371 42.76 25.99 -26.13
C GLY A 371 42.11 26.51 -27.42
N GLY A 372 40.89 27.04 -27.33
CA GLY A 372 40.19 27.68 -28.45
C GLY A 372 40.71 29.10 -28.74
N VAL A 373 40.61 29.53 -30.00
CA VAL A 373 40.89 30.93 -30.39
C VAL A 373 39.65 31.80 -30.16
N ALA A 374 39.84 33.01 -29.63
CA ALA A 374 38.75 33.96 -29.45
C ALA A 374 38.06 34.28 -30.80
N GLY A 375 36.72 34.17 -30.82
CA GLY A 375 35.89 34.31 -32.02
C GLY A 375 35.82 33.07 -32.91
N GLY A 376 36.44 31.95 -32.52
CA GLY A 376 36.37 30.67 -33.24
C GLY A 376 35.15 29.83 -32.85
N ASP A 377 34.72 28.93 -33.74
CA ASP A 377 33.59 28.04 -33.50
C ASP A 377 33.96 26.88 -32.56
N ILE A 378 32.98 26.50 -31.73
CA ILE A 378 32.91 25.24 -30.98
C ILE A 378 31.71 24.47 -31.54
N ILE A 379 31.94 23.35 -32.23
CA ILE A 379 30.86 22.51 -32.78
C ILE A 379 30.81 21.22 -31.97
N ILE A 380 29.68 20.96 -31.33
CA ILE A 380 29.49 19.83 -30.42
C ILE A 380 28.46 18.88 -31.04
N ALA A 381 28.86 17.63 -31.27
CA ALA A 381 27.94 16.54 -31.62
C ALA A 381 27.72 15.68 -30.37
N TYR A 382 26.48 15.46 -29.98
CA TYR A 382 26.14 14.75 -28.74
C TYR A 382 24.77 14.08 -28.82
N ALA A 383 24.51 13.15 -27.90
CA ALA A 383 23.20 12.56 -27.69
C ALA A 383 22.61 13.04 -26.36
N TYR A 384 21.31 13.33 -26.34
CA TYR A 384 20.59 13.73 -25.14
C TYR A 384 19.46 12.77 -24.83
N LYS A 385 19.11 12.65 -23.54
CA LYS A 385 18.07 11.78 -23.02
C LYS A 385 16.69 12.39 -23.30
N LEU A 386 15.77 11.59 -23.83
CA LEU A 386 14.40 12.02 -24.13
C LEU A 386 13.48 11.86 -22.91
N PRO A 387 12.65 12.86 -22.57
CA PRO A 387 11.70 12.73 -21.48
C PRO A 387 10.60 11.71 -21.81
N ARG A 388 10.06 11.06 -20.76
CA ARG A 388 9.05 10.01 -20.88
C ARG A 388 8.08 10.03 -19.69
N ILE A 389 6.80 9.78 -19.96
CA ILE A 389 5.80 9.56 -18.91
C ILE A 389 5.51 8.06 -18.83
N ASP A 390 5.68 7.49 -17.64
CA ASP A 390 5.43 6.07 -17.35
C ASP A 390 4.28 5.93 -16.33
N ILE A 391 3.74 4.73 -16.14
CA ILE A 391 2.71 4.44 -15.12
C ILE A 391 3.20 3.37 -14.16
N LEU A 392 3.00 3.60 -12.85
CA LEU A 392 3.12 2.56 -11.83
C LEU A 392 1.72 2.12 -11.41
N GLY A 393 1.48 0.81 -11.40
CA GLY A 393 0.17 0.24 -11.08
C GLY A 393 0.24 -1.06 -10.29
N LEU A 394 -0.93 -1.60 -9.94
CA LEU A 394 -1.10 -2.89 -9.27
C LEU A 394 -1.88 -3.88 -10.15
N ARG A 395 -1.45 -5.13 -10.17
CA ARG A 395 -2.20 -6.26 -10.78
C ARG A 395 -3.21 -6.86 -9.79
N GLN A 396 -4.06 -7.76 -10.28
CA GLN A 396 -5.03 -8.52 -9.48
C GLN A 396 -4.41 -9.32 -8.33
N THR A 397 -3.15 -9.73 -8.48
CA THR A 397 -2.37 -10.44 -7.46
C THR A 397 -1.81 -9.50 -6.39
N GLY A 398 -1.84 -8.18 -6.60
CA GLY A 398 -1.25 -7.19 -5.68
C GLY A 398 0.21 -6.86 -5.96
N GLU A 399 0.78 -7.43 -7.03
CA GLU A 399 2.11 -7.09 -7.53
C GLU A 399 2.15 -5.70 -8.17
N SER A 400 3.22 -4.96 -7.91
CA SER A 400 3.51 -3.69 -8.59
C SER A 400 4.01 -3.94 -10.01
N ILE A 401 3.49 -3.18 -10.97
CA ILE A 401 3.93 -3.20 -12.37
C ILE A 401 4.30 -1.80 -12.85
N TYR A 402 5.44 -1.73 -13.55
CA TYR A 402 5.92 -0.53 -14.23
C TYR A 402 5.59 -0.61 -15.73
N VAL A 403 4.72 0.28 -16.22
CA VAL A 403 4.32 0.35 -17.62
C VAL A 403 5.05 1.52 -18.28
N LYS A 404 5.93 1.21 -19.23
CA LYS A 404 6.74 2.19 -19.95
C LYS A 404 5.91 2.91 -21.01
N GLY A 405 5.99 4.23 -21.04
CA GLY A 405 5.44 5.07 -22.11
C GLY A 405 6.34 5.14 -23.32
N VAL A 406 6.07 6.12 -24.18
CA VAL A 406 6.86 6.41 -25.37
C VAL A 406 7.63 7.71 -25.14
N SER A 407 8.95 7.67 -25.32
CA SER A 407 9.81 8.85 -25.18
C SER A 407 9.54 9.83 -26.32
N ALA A 408 9.44 11.13 -26.01
CA ALA A 408 9.18 12.17 -27.01
C ALA A 408 9.98 13.43 -26.70
N LYS A 409 10.41 14.17 -27.73
CA LYS A 409 11.16 15.43 -27.55
C LYS A 409 10.33 16.50 -26.82
N ALA A 410 9.03 16.56 -27.09
CA ALA A 410 8.11 17.50 -26.46
C ALA A 410 6.74 16.84 -26.29
N ASN A 411 6.05 17.18 -25.21
CA ASN A 411 4.72 16.65 -24.85
C ASN A 411 4.67 15.11 -24.85
N PRO A 412 5.48 14.42 -24.02
CA PRO A 412 5.33 12.98 -23.84
C PRO A 412 3.91 12.65 -23.38
N VAL A 413 3.41 11.48 -23.78
CA VAL A 413 2.06 11.02 -23.46
C VAL A 413 2.17 9.75 -22.63
N ALA A 414 1.37 9.66 -21.58
CA ALA A 414 1.29 8.48 -20.73
C ALA A 414 0.82 7.25 -21.53
N PRO A 415 1.32 6.04 -21.22
CA PRO A 415 0.82 4.81 -21.82
C PRO A 415 -0.63 4.55 -21.42
N ILE A 416 -1.35 3.78 -22.23
CA ILE A 416 -2.67 3.28 -21.85
C ILE A 416 -2.46 2.12 -20.86
N PRO A 417 -3.00 2.18 -19.63
CA PRO A 417 -2.85 1.09 -18.68
C PRO A 417 -3.57 -0.17 -19.18
N PRO A 418 -2.97 -1.37 -19.00
CA PRO A 418 -3.66 -2.63 -19.29
C PRO A 418 -4.96 -2.79 -18.49
N ALA A 419 -5.93 -3.50 -19.06
CA ALA A 419 -7.27 -3.62 -18.48
C ALA A 419 -7.30 -4.37 -17.12
N ASP A 420 -6.26 -5.13 -16.80
CA ASP A 420 -6.08 -5.88 -15.55
C ASP A 420 -5.22 -5.15 -14.51
N VAL A 421 -4.85 -3.89 -14.77
CA VAL A 421 -3.98 -3.08 -13.92
C VAL A 421 -4.75 -1.87 -13.37
N LEU A 422 -4.64 -1.66 -12.05
CA LEU A 422 -5.01 -0.41 -11.40
C LEU A 422 -3.84 0.58 -11.50
N PRO A 423 -3.94 1.66 -12.29
CA PRO A 423 -2.91 2.69 -12.35
C PRO A 423 -2.92 3.54 -11.07
N LEU A 424 -1.81 3.54 -10.33
CA LEU A 424 -1.70 4.32 -9.08
C LEU A 424 -1.27 5.77 -9.35
N CYS A 425 -0.30 5.98 -10.25
CA CYS A 425 0.22 7.30 -10.59
C CYS A 425 0.92 7.32 -11.95
N GLU A 426 1.11 8.54 -12.47
CA GLU A 426 2.03 8.83 -13.56
C GLU A 426 3.41 9.22 -13.03
N ILE A 427 4.46 8.76 -13.71
CA ILE A 427 5.86 9.05 -13.41
C ILE A 427 6.41 9.89 -14.56
N HIS A 428 6.73 11.16 -14.28
CA HIS A 428 7.27 12.10 -15.25
C HIS A 428 8.80 12.11 -15.13
N ASN A 429 9.46 11.44 -16.08
CA ASN A 429 10.92 11.31 -16.10
C ASN A 429 11.55 12.42 -16.96
N ASP A 430 12.35 13.28 -16.33
CA ASP A 430 13.21 14.28 -16.98
C ASP A 430 14.70 13.87 -17.00
N TRP A 431 15.04 12.77 -16.31
CA TRP A 431 16.39 12.20 -16.16
C TRP A 431 17.44 13.15 -15.56
N MET A 432 17.03 14.23 -14.89
CA MET A 432 17.92 15.16 -14.18
C MET A 432 17.87 14.96 -12.67
N ALA A 433 16.70 14.61 -12.15
CA ALA A 433 16.44 14.50 -10.72
C ALA A 433 15.52 13.31 -10.43
N THR A 434 15.10 13.18 -9.17
CA THR A 434 14.02 12.28 -8.78
C THR A 434 12.76 12.61 -9.61
N PRO A 435 12.13 11.61 -10.24
CA PRO A 435 10.99 11.83 -11.12
C PRO A 435 9.80 12.44 -10.39
N GLU A 436 9.03 13.25 -11.10
CA GLU A 436 7.82 13.88 -10.56
C GLU A 436 6.65 12.87 -10.63
N ILE A 437 5.96 12.67 -9.50
CA ILE A 437 4.78 11.81 -9.42
C ILE A 437 3.52 12.65 -9.54
N ARG A 438 2.65 12.32 -10.51
CA ARG A 438 1.36 12.98 -10.70
C ARG A 438 0.21 11.99 -10.56
N VAL A 439 -0.87 12.47 -9.96
CA VAL A 439 -2.12 11.71 -9.77
C VAL A 439 -3.29 12.63 -10.13
N ASP A 440 -4.06 12.24 -11.12
CA ASP A 440 -5.20 13.03 -11.62
C ASP A 440 -6.54 12.68 -10.95
N ARG A 441 -6.62 11.56 -10.21
CA ARG A 441 -7.83 11.01 -9.56
C ARG A 441 -8.94 10.63 -10.56
N VAL A 442 -8.65 10.62 -11.85
CA VAL A 442 -9.63 10.32 -12.92
C VAL A 442 -9.19 9.09 -13.70
N THR A 443 -7.96 9.09 -14.20
CA THR A 443 -7.37 7.94 -14.90
C THR A 443 -6.36 7.19 -14.03
N THR A 444 -5.75 7.88 -13.08
CA THR A 444 -4.73 7.38 -12.15
C THR A 444 -5.11 7.68 -10.71
N GLY A 445 -4.84 6.75 -9.80
CA GLY A 445 -5.12 6.91 -8.37
C GLY A 445 -6.60 7.14 -8.05
N VAL A 446 -7.50 6.57 -8.86
CA VAL A 446 -8.95 6.63 -8.67
C VAL A 446 -9.29 6.04 -7.30
N ARG A 447 -10.13 6.74 -6.54
CA ARG A 447 -10.53 6.35 -5.18
C ARG A 447 -12.04 6.20 -5.06
N MET A 448 -12.48 5.23 -4.25
CA MET A 448 -13.88 5.10 -3.88
C MET A 448 -14.14 5.91 -2.60
N PRO A 449 -14.94 6.99 -2.65
CA PRO A 449 -15.26 7.77 -1.47
C PRO A 449 -16.23 7.02 -0.55
N THR A 450 -16.11 7.26 0.74
CA THR A 450 -17.10 6.79 1.73
C THR A 450 -18.42 7.55 1.57
N TRP A 451 -19.52 7.00 2.09
CA TRP A 451 -20.83 7.67 2.02
C TRP A 451 -20.84 9.03 2.74
N ALA A 452 -20.06 9.15 3.83
CA ALA A 452 -19.89 10.42 4.54
C ALA A 452 -19.15 11.46 3.70
N GLU A 453 -18.07 11.07 3.01
CA GLU A 453 -17.34 11.96 2.09
C GLU A 453 -18.19 12.35 0.89
N LEU A 454 -18.93 11.40 0.30
CA LEU A 454 -19.87 11.68 -0.78
C LEU A 454 -20.91 12.72 -0.36
N GLN A 455 -21.51 12.55 0.82
CA GLN A 455 -22.47 13.52 1.35
C GLN A 455 -21.82 14.90 1.57
N ARG A 456 -20.54 14.97 1.96
CA ARG A 456 -19.81 16.24 2.04
C ARG A 456 -19.62 16.89 0.68
N TYR A 457 -19.23 16.15 -0.34
CA TYR A 457 -19.12 16.68 -1.70
C TYR A 457 -20.46 17.19 -2.21
N LEU A 458 -21.55 16.48 -1.94
CA LEU A 458 -22.90 16.92 -2.26
C LEU A 458 -23.26 18.23 -1.54
N ASN A 459 -22.93 18.36 -0.25
CA ASN A 459 -23.14 19.61 0.50
C ASN A 459 -22.29 20.77 -0.06
N VAL A 460 -21.06 20.51 -0.54
CA VAL A 460 -20.23 21.53 -1.20
C VAL A 460 -20.85 21.98 -2.51
N ILE A 461 -21.41 21.06 -3.29
CA ILE A 461 -22.14 21.37 -4.54
C ILE A 461 -23.38 22.21 -4.23
N ASP A 462 -24.16 21.86 -3.21
CA ASP A 462 -25.31 22.64 -2.76
C ASP A 462 -24.89 24.05 -2.28
N ASN A 463 -23.78 24.15 -1.57
CA ASN A 463 -23.19 25.43 -1.18
C ASN A 463 -22.66 26.21 -2.39
N HIS A 464 -22.15 25.54 -3.43
CA HIS A 464 -21.74 26.16 -4.68
C HIS A 464 -22.94 26.80 -5.38
N ASP A 465 -24.10 26.14 -5.39
CA ASP A 465 -25.34 26.73 -5.91
C ASP A 465 -25.73 27.99 -5.13
N ARG A 466 -25.56 28.00 -3.81
CA ARG A 466 -25.76 29.20 -2.99
C ARG A 466 -24.73 30.30 -3.31
N LEU A 467 -23.46 29.94 -3.49
CA LEU A 467 -22.40 30.87 -3.89
C LEU A 467 -22.62 31.41 -5.30
N LEU A 468 -23.14 30.62 -6.22
CA LEU A 468 -23.44 31.01 -7.60
C LEU A 468 -24.72 31.87 -7.64
N GLN A 469 -25.67 31.66 -6.73
CA GLN A 469 -26.76 32.62 -6.49
C GLN A 469 -26.25 33.96 -5.95
N LEU A 470 -25.30 33.93 -5.02
CA LEU A 470 -24.65 35.12 -4.48
C LEU A 470 -23.79 35.82 -5.55
N GLU A 471 -23.04 35.08 -6.37
CA GLU A 471 -22.29 35.59 -7.52
C GLU A 471 -23.26 36.18 -8.54
N ARG A 472 -24.39 35.55 -8.84
CA ARG A 472 -25.39 36.12 -9.76
C ARG A 472 -26.04 37.38 -9.19
N LEU A 473 -26.29 37.44 -7.89
CA LEU A 473 -26.74 38.65 -7.19
C LEU A 473 -25.66 39.74 -7.27
N GLN A 474 -24.40 39.40 -7.03
CA GLN A 474 -23.26 40.29 -7.10
C GLN A 474 -23.00 40.74 -8.54
N SER A 475 -23.13 39.86 -9.53
CA SER A 475 -23.00 40.09 -10.97
C SER A 475 -24.17 40.91 -11.52
N GLN A 476 -25.38 40.75 -10.97
CA GLN A 476 -26.51 41.66 -11.20
C GLN A 476 -26.25 43.05 -10.62
N VAL A 477 -25.62 43.13 -9.45
CA VAL A 477 -25.14 44.39 -8.87
C VAL A 477 -24.00 44.98 -9.73
N ASP A 478 -23.08 44.16 -10.22
CA ASP A 478 -21.94 44.55 -11.07
C ASP A 478 -22.39 45.05 -12.45
N ARG A 479 -23.48 44.50 -13.00
CA ARG A 479 -24.12 45.01 -14.22
C ARG A 479 -24.87 46.32 -14.01
N ARG A 480 -25.26 46.64 -12.76
CA ARG A 480 -26.02 47.86 -12.44
C ARG A 480 -25.13 49.07 -12.19
N ASP A 481 -23.87 48.89 -11.77
CA ASP A 481 -22.97 50.03 -11.52
C ASP A 481 -21.50 49.74 -11.89
N PRO A 482 -21.12 49.83 -13.18
CA PRO A 482 -19.78 49.45 -13.67
C PRO A 482 -18.65 50.42 -13.31
N ALA A 483 -18.95 51.59 -12.75
CA ALA A 483 -17.95 52.64 -12.50
C ALA A 483 -17.15 52.46 -11.20
N ALA A 484 -17.55 51.53 -10.32
CA ALA A 484 -17.01 51.40 -8.96
C ALA A 484 -15.89 50.36 -8.77
N LYS A 485 -15.38 49.70 -9.82
CA LYS A 485 -14.42 48.57 -9.68
C LYS A 485 -13.17 48.64 -10.55
N ARG A 486 -12.59 49.82 -10.68
CA ARG A 486 -11.12 49.96 -10.65
C ARG A 486 -10.78 50.32 -9.21
N ASN A 487 -9.73 49.73 -8.65
CA ASN A 487 -9.17 50.08 -7.33
C ASN A 487 -9.88 49.46 -6.08
N MET A 488 -10.06 48.14 -6.01
CA MET A 488 -10.55 47.46 -4.78
C MET A 488 -9.78 46.16 -4.50
N PHE A 489 -9.38 45.93 -3.25
CA PHE A 489 -8.69 44.77 -2.71
C PHE A 489 -9.60 44.07 -1.69
N VAL A 490 -9.64 42.73 -1.69
CA VAL A 490 -10.46 41.94 -0.75
C VAL A 490 -9.67 40.70 -0.34
N ASP A 491 -9.57 40.45 0.96
CA ASP A 491 -9.03 39.21 1.51
C ASP A 491 -10.02 38.61 2.55
N PRO A 492 -10.63 37.46 2.25
CA PRO A 492 -11.52 36.77 3.19
C PRO A 492 -10.79 35.98 4.30
N PHE A 493 -9.46 35.98 4.36
CA PHE A 493 -8.63 35.19 5.28
C PHE A 493 -8.90 33.68 5.19
N LEU A 494 -9.02 33.18 3.96
CA LEU A 494 -9.17 31.75 3.71
C LEU A 494 -7.81 31.03 3.66
N ASP A 495 -6.78 31.71 3.16
CA ASP A 495 -5.43 31.19 3.01
C ASP A 495 -4.40 32.33 3.10
N ASP A 496 -3.11 31.99 2.92
CA ASP A 496 -2.00 32.95 2.95
C ASP A 496 -1.74 33.61 1.56
N TYR A 497 -2.58 33.40 0.53
CA TYR A 497 -2.32 33.82 -0.86
C TYR A 497 -2.10 35.33 -1.03
N TYR A 498 -2.81 36.14 -0.25
CA TYR A 498 -2.77 37.60 -0.37
C TYR A 498 -1.66 38.25 0.46
N ARG A 499 -0.80 37.47 1.12
CA ARG A 499 0.32 37.99 1.92
C ARG A 499 1.53 38.36 1.07
N ASP A 500 2.22 39.42 1.47
CA ASP A 500 3.54 39.76 0.94
C ASP A 500 4.61 38.79 1.47
N GLU A 501 5.29 38.09 0.56
CA GLU A 501 6.36 37.13 0.85
C GLU A 501 7.67 37.82 1.24
N GLY A 502 7.85 39.11 0.94
CA GLY A 502 9.07 39.87 1.22
C GLY A 502 9.14 40.49 2.62
N VAL A 503 8.08 40.36 3.45
CA VAL A 503 7.98 40.98 4.78
C VAL A 503 7.63 39.92 5.83
N PRO A 504 8.20 39.95 7.05
CA PRO A 504 7.82 39.04 8.11
C PRO A 504 6.32 39.13 8.44
N GLN A 505 5.64 37.98 8.50
CA GLN A 505 4.23 37.88 8.86
C GLN A 505 4.09 36.97 10.08
N SER A 506 3.64 37.51 11.20
CA SER A 506 3.54 36.78 12.48
C SER A 506 2.12 36.41 12.88
N ALA A 507 1.08 36.94 12.21
CA ALA A 507 -0.30 36.54 12.45
C ALA A 507 -0.65 35.22 11.74
N ALA A 508 -1.58 34.45 12.32
CA ALA A 508 -2.10 33.20 11.76
C ALA A 508 -3.45 33.42 11.08
N ILE A 509 -3.62 32.86 9.87
CA ILE A 509 -4.90 32.80 9.16
C ILE A 509 -5.45 31.37 9.21
N GLY A 510 -6.74 31.23 9.49
CA GLY A 510 -7.44 29.94 9.41
C GLY A 510 -8.95 30.10 9.57
N ASN A 511 -9.71 29.28 8.83
CA ASN A 511 -11.18 29.25 8.88
C ASN A 511 -11.84 30.63 8.67
N GLY A 512 -11.28 31.49 7.81
CA GLY A 512 -11.82 32.83 7.52
C GLY A 512 -11.46 33.90 8.57
N ILE A 513 -10.52 33.61 9.49
CA ILE A 513 -10.15 34.49 10.60
C ILE A 513 -8.64 34.72 10.63
N LEU A 514 -8.25 35.97 10.85
CA LEU A 514 -6.91 36.39 11.24
C LEU A 514 -6.80 36.49 12.76
N GLN A 515 -5.80 35.84 13.36
CA GLN A 515 -5.58 35.76 14.80
C GLN A 515 -4.08 35.75 15.17
N LEU A 516 -3.77 35.86 16.46
CA LEU A 516 -2.40 35.69 16.97
C LEU A 516 -1.93 34.24 16.74
N ALA A 517 -0.66 34.08 16.38
CA ALA A 517 -0.05 32.77 16.20
C ALA A 517 0.15 32.04 17.53
N ILE A 518 0.14 30.71 17.47
CA ILE A 518 0.49 29.83 18.60
C ILE A 518 1.75 29.06 18.22
N GLU A 519 2.80 29.19 19.05
CA GLU A 519 4.04 28.42 18.94
C GLU A 519 3.95 27.17 19.82
N PRO A 520 3.96 25.94 19.25
CA PRO A 520 3.86 24.72 20.02
C PRO A 520 5.23 24.22 20.51
N THR A 521 5.24 23.70 21.74
CA THR A 521 6.33 22.90 22.32
C THR A 521 5.81 21.49 22.60
N PHE A 522 6.55 20.48 22.16
CA PHE A 522 6.15 19.08 22.25
C PHE A 522 6.85 18.37 23.42
N TYR A 523 6.11 17.57 24.17
CA TYR A 523 6.62 16.72 25.24
C TYR A 523 6.15 15.28 25.06
N ASP A 524 7.08 14.33 25.11
CA ASP A 524 6.77 12.90 25.11
C ASP A 524 6.40 12.41 26.52
N ALA A 525 5.27 11.73 26.65
CA ALA A 525 4.89 11.07 27.89
C ALA A 525 5.71 9.79 28.14
N THR A 526 5.77 9.36 29.40
CA THR A 526 6.56 8.18 29.83
C THR A 526 5.96 6.82 29.45
N LEU A 527 4.92 6.79 28.61
CA LEU A 527 4.23 5.56 28.24
C LEU A 527 5.01 4.80 27.16
N THR A 528 5.54 3.62 27.49
CA THR A 528 6.40 2.83 26.58
C THR A 528 5.68 1.67 25.89
N SER A 529 4.51 1.26 26.40
CA SER A 529 3.67 0.23 25.80
C SER A 529 2.19 0.58 25.99
N ALA A 530 1.32 -0.04 25.18
CA ALA A 530 -0.11 0.12 25.36
C ALA A 530 -0.57 -0.35 26.74
N VAL A 531 -1.54 0.35 27.32
CA VAL A 531 -2.09 0.07 28.64
C VAL A 531 -3.60 -0.12 28.57
N MET A 532 -4.08 -1.08 29.35
CA MET A 532 -5.48 -1.42 29.57
C MET A 532 -5.74 -1.61 31.08
N LEU A 533 -7.00 -1.80 31.46
CA LEU A 533 -7.38 -2.23 32.80
C LEU A 533 -6.71 -3.57 33.15
N ASP A 534 -6.42 -3.82 34.42
CA ASP A 534 -5.84 -5.10 34.82
C ASP A 534 -6.89 -6.20 34.73
N TRP A 535 -6.57 -7.29 34.02
CA TRP A 535 -7.48 -8.40 33.81
C TRP A 535 -7.10 -9.64 34.61
N VAL A 536 -8.08 -10.51 34.80
CA VAL A 536 -7.89 -11.92 35.14
C VAL A 536 -8.41 -12.77 33.99
N GLU A 537 -7.81 -13.94 33.79
CA GLU A 537 -8.26 -14.88 32.77
C GLU A 537 -9.61 -15.48 33.17
N GLU A 538 -10.55 -15.48 32.22
CA GLU A 538 -11.85 -16.14 32.36
C GLU A 538 -12.02 -17.10 31.18
N VAL A 539 -12.28 -18.37 31.49
CA VAL A 539 -12.68 -19.36 30.47
C VAL A 539 -14.15 -19.13 30.15
N ILE A 540 -14.43 -18.60 28.96
CA ILE A 540 -15.81 -18.26 28.53
C ILE A 540 -16.51 -19.44 27.87
N HIS A 541 -15.74 -20.40 27.36
CA HIS A 541 -16.24 -21.63 26.79
C HIS A 541 -15.21 -22.73 26.97
N GLU A 542 -15.66 -23.94 27.26
CA GLU A 542 -14.82 -25.12 27.42
C GLU A 542 -15.46 -26.31 26.73
N GLN A 543 -14.66 -27.00 25.94
CA GLN A 543 -14.96 -28.35 25.47
C GLN A 543 -13.84 -29.29 25.94
N ALA A 544 -14.10 -30.02 27.02
CA ALA A 544 -13.11 -30.82 27.73
C ALA A 544 -13.04 -32.30 27.31
N LEU A 545 -14.03 -32.81 26.55
CA LEU A 545 -14.06 -34.22 26.17
C LEU A 545 -12.92 -34.56 25.20
N LYS A 546 -12.45 -35.80 25.25
CA LYS A 546 -11.36 -36.34 24.42
C LYS A 546 -11.69 -37.78 24.02
N THR A 547 -11.75 -38.06 22.73
CA THR A 547 -11.97 -39.43 22.21
C THR A 547 -10.82 -39.92 21.34
N GLY A 548 -9.95 -39.02 20.90
CA GLY A 548 -8.83 -39.34 20.02
C GLY A 548 -7.84 -38.18 19.88
N CYS A 549 -6.86 -38.40 19.02
CA CYS A 549 -5.79 -37.44 18.74
C CYS A 549 -5.62 -37.28 17.23
N VAL A 550 -5.38 -36.05 16.81
CA VAL A 550 -5.18 -35.69 15.41
C VAL A 550 -3.87 -34.93 15.26
N LEU A 551 -3.07 -35.32 14.27
CA LEU A 551 -1.84 -34.63 13.92
C LEU A 551 -2.17 -33.18 13.55
N ILE A 552 -1.40 -32.24 14.06
CA ILE A 552 -1.53 -30.85 13.65
C ILE A 552 -1.15 -30.77 12.17
N ASN A 553 0.02 -31.31 11.82
CA ASN A 553 0.54 -31.36 10.46
C ASN A 553 0.41 -32.77 9.83
N LYS A 554 -0.79 -33.11 9.33
CA LYS A 554 -1.15 -34.48 8.89
C LYS A 554 -0.55 -34.90 7.54
N TYR A 555 -0.40 -33.99 6.59
CA TYR A 555 0.06 -34.24 5.22
C TYR A 555 1.56 -33.92 5.04
N GLN A 556 2.25 -33.53 6.12
CA GLN A 556 3.70 -33.30 6.17
C GLN A 556 4.19 -32.26 5.17
N ASN A 557 3.35 -31.28 4.86
CA ASN A 557 3.72 -30.13 4.07
C ASN A 557 4.32 -29.08 5.03
N PHE A 558 5.65 -28.93 5.09
CA PHE A 558 6.25 -27.92 5.98
C PHE A 558 7.43 -27.16 5.37
N THR A 559 7.41 -25.88 5.69
CA THR A 559 8.54 -24.97 5.77
C THR A 559 8.71 -24.67 7.27
N PRO A 560 9.94 -24.46 7.79
CA PRO A 560 10.15 -24.14 9.20
C PRO A 560 9.21 -23.02 9.64
N LEU A 561 8.62 -23.16 10.83
CA LEU A 561 7.81 -22.09 11.36
C LEU A 561 8.69 -20.86 11.55
N PRO A 562 8.22 -19.67 11.14
CA PRO A 562 8.99 -18.47 11.38
C PRO A 562 9.14 -18.18 12.88
N GLY A 563 10.19 -17.45 13.28
CA GLY A 563 10.53 -17.05 14.66
C GLY A 563 9.50 -16.12 15.32
N SER A 564 9.87 -14.94 15.81
CA SER A 564 8.97 -13.81 16.17
C SER A 564 9.81 -12.59 16.39
N LEU A 565 9.40 -11.42 15.87
CA LEU A 565 10.12 -10.17 16.04
C LEU A 565 9.20 -9.15 16.72
N ARG A 566 9.71 -8.47 17.74
CA ARG A 566 9.02 -7.40 18.47
C ARG A 566 9.84 -6.12 18.42
N LEU A 567 9.15 -4.98 18.28
CA LEU A 567 9.74 -3.65 18.30
C LEU A 567 9.25 -2.84 19.51
N THR A 568 10.10 -1.98 20.07
CA THR A 568 9.75 -1.05 21.16
C THR A 568 10.48 0.29 20.97
N PRO A 569 9.77 1.39 20.66
CA PRO A 569 8.35 1.47 20.30
C PRO A 569 8.08 0.88 18.90
N ALA A 570 6.88 0.34 18.68
CA ALA A 570 6.45 -0.16 17.37
C ALA A 570 5.81 0.94 16.49
N ALA A 571 5.47 2.09 17.09
CA ALA A 571 4.90 3.24 16.40
C ALA A 571 5.56 4.55 16.84
N ASP A 572 5.62 5.52 15.93
CA ASP A 572 6.15 6.87 16.18
C ASP A 572 5.23 7.95 15.59
N PHE A 573 4.93 8.98 16.39
CA PHE A 573 4.19 10.15 15.95
C PHE A 573 5.12 11.34 15.97
N TRP A 574 5.19 12.09 14.87
CA TRP A 574 5.78 13.42 14.88
C TRP A 574 5.12 14.28 13.81
N SER A 575 4.98 15.56 14.12
CA SER A 575 4.62 16.59 13.15
C SER A 575 5.80 17.54 13.01
N GLU A 576 6.34 17.65 11.80
CA GLU A 576 7.33 18.64 11.43
C GLU A 576 6.66 19.51 10.35
N THR A 577 6.64 20.82 10.58
CA THR A 577 6.01 21.77 9.65
C THR A 577 7.11 22.66 9.09
N GLN A 578 7.47 22.45 7.83
CA GLN A 578 8.29 23.41 7.08
C GLN A 578 7.35 24.41 6.40
N THR A 579 6.88 25.41 7.15
CA THR A 579 6.23 26.58 6.56
C THR A 579 6.90 27.85 7.07
N GLN A 580 7.06 28.83 6.18
CA GLN A 580 7.52 30.18 6.57
C GLN A 580 6.45 30.93 7.40
N TRP A 581 5.21 30.44 7.41
CA TRP A 581 4.05 31.06 8.07
C TRP A 581 3.56 30.24 9.26
N ALA A 582 3.12 30.93 10.32
CA ALA A 582 2.59 30.32 11.54
C ALA A 582 1.11 29.86 11.44
N SER A 583 0.44 30.14 10.32
CA SER A 583 -0.97 29.81 10.04
C SER A 583 -1.23 28.31 10.17
N ALA A 584 -0.47 27.47 9.45
CA ALA A 584 -0.65 26.02 9.44
C ALA A 584 -0.47 25.39 10.83
N VAL A 585 0.57 25.82 11.56
CA VAL A 585 0.88 25.34 12.91
C VAL A 585 -0.23 25.69 13.90
N THR A 586 -0.74 26.92 13.84
CA THR A 586 -1.84 27.38 14.71
C THR A 586 -3.15 26.65 14.42
N VAL A 587 -3.47 26.40 13.14
CA VAL A 587 -4.67 25.65 12.73
C VAL A 587 -4.57 24.18 13.15
N GLU A 588 -3.41 23.56 12.96
CA GLU A 588 -3.17 22.17 13.34
C GLU A 588 -3.33 21.96 14.86
N PHE A 589 -2.80 22.89 15.65
CA PHE A 589 -2.99 22.89 17.10
C PHE A 589 -4.47 23.04 17.49
N GLN A 590 -5.24 23.85 16.74
CA GLN A 590 -6.65 24.15 17.02
C GLN A 590 -7.67 23.14 16.46
N ARG A 591 -7.26 21.98 15.92
CA ARG A 591 -8.16 20.94 15.35
C ARG A 591 -9.32 20.48 16.28
N GLY A 592 -9.26 20.77 17.58
CA GLY A 592 -10.29 20.48 18.57
C GLY A 592 -11.14 21.67 19.05
N VAL A 593 -11.04 22.86 18.44
CA VAL A 593 -11.78 24.07 18.87
C VAL A 593 -12.55 24.70 17.71
N GLN A 594 -13.83 25.02 17.94
CA GLN A 594 -14.58 25.90 17.04
C GLN A 594 -14.53 27.34 17.57
N ASN A 595 -13.86 28.23 16.85
CA ASN A 595 -13.77 29.65 17.22
C ASN A 595 -15.06 30.45 16.90
N TRP A 596 -16.18 29.81 16.52
CA TRP A 596 -17.46 30.46 16.16
C TRP A 596 -18.70 29.92 16.90
N GLY A 597 -18.55 29.19 18.01
CA GLY A 597 -19.68 28.87 18.90
C GLY A 597 -20.82 27.99 18.32
N GLY A 598 -20.57 27.23 17.25
CA GLY A 598 -21.49 26.22 16.70
C GLY A 598 -21.31 24.82 17.34
N PRO A 599 -22.12 23.81 16.95
CA PRO A 599 -21.87 22.42 17.31
C PRO A 599 -20.68 21.83 16.53
N LEU A 600 -19.93 20.94 17.18
CA LEU A 600 -18.78 20.21 16.62
C LEU A 600 -19.15 19.52 15.30
N LEU A 601 -18.66 20.06 14.19
CA LEU A 601 -18.58 19.36 12.92
C LEU A 601 -17.24 18.64 12.92
N ALA A 602 -17.27 17.31 12.78
CA ALA A 602 -16.09 16.47 12.61
C ALA A 602 -15.45 16.76 11.26
N GLU A 603 -14.79 17.91 11.12
CA GLU A 603 -14.18 18.35 9.89
C GLU A 603 -12.78 17.72 9.79
N THR A 604 -12.71 16.50 9.27
CA THR A 604 -11.49 16.04 8.60
C THR A 604 -11.32 16.96 7.41
N GLN A 605 -10.40 17.92 7.47
CA GLN A 605 -10.10 18.76 6.31
C GLN A 605 -9.68 17.85 5.15
N SER A 606 -10.54 17.81 4.14
CA SER A 606 -10.15 17.55 2.77
C SER A 606 -9.48 18.80 2.24
N VAL A 607 -8.22 18.70 1.83
CA VAL A 607 -7.57 19.73 1.03
C VAL A 607 -8.18 19.66 -0.37
N GLU A 608 -8.94 20.69 -0.75
CA GLU A 608 -9.21 20.99 -2.15
C GLU A 608 -8.54 22.32 -2.52
N LYS A 609 -7.68 22.24 -3.56
CA LYS A 609 -7.17 23.26 -4.50
C LYS A 609 -5.79 23.94 -4.33
N LEU A 610 -5.22 24.08 -5.55
CA LEU A 610 -3.97 24.71 -6.02
C LEU A 610 -3.28 25.69 -5.07
N GLY A 611 -2.21 25.24 -4.42
CA GLY A 611 -1.18 26.15 -3.91
C GLY A 611 -0.47 25.72 -2.62
N ALA A 612 -1.18 25.04 -1.71
CA ALA A 612 -0.60 24.54 -0.46
C ALA A 612 -0.59 23.01 -0.48
N THR A 613 0.58 22.41 -0.67
CA THR A 613 0.72 20.95 -0.53
C THR A 613 1.03 20.65 0.93
N THR A 614 0.02 20.30 1.73
CA THR A 614 0.28 19.57 2.97
C THR A 614 0.79 18.19 2.57
N GLN A 615 2.11 18.05 2.44
CA GLN A 615 2.73 16.75 2.24
C GLN A 615 2.83 16.07 3.61
N LYS A 616 2.36 14.82 3.71
CA LYS A 616 2.87 13.89 4.74
C LYS A 616 4.40 13.97 4.66
N LEU A 617 5.08 14.09 5.80
CA LEU A 617 6.54 14.14 5.82
C LEU A 617 7.08 12.99 4.96
N PRO A 618 7.97 13.29 4.00
CA PRO A 618 8.36 12.28 3.03
C PRO A 618 9.11 11.14 3.69
N PHE A 619 9.72 11.35 4.87
CA PHE A 619 10.58 10.39 5.56
C PHE A 619 10.33 10.32 7.07
N LEU A 620 10.54 9.14 7.65
CA LEU A 620 10.62 8.85 9.08
C LEU A 620 11.77 9.64 9.72
N ARG A 621 11.58 10.15 10.94
CA ARG A 621 12.70 10.68 11.73
C ARG A 621 13.62 9.56 12.20
N GLN A 622 14.92 9.84 12.26
CA GLN A 622 15.89 8.89 12.80
C GLN A 622 15.73 8.75 14.31
N ARG A 623 15.39 7.53 14.75
CA ARG A 623 15.19 7.20 16.17
C ARG A 623 15.74 5.80 16.46
N SER A 624 16.19 5.57 17.69
CA SER A 624 16.54 4.24 18.17
C SER A 624 15.28 3.43 18.49
N VAL A 625 15.18 2.23 17.93
CA VAL A 625 14.11 1.25 18.17
C VAL A 625 14.73 -0.01 18.75
N GLU A 626 14.23 -0.46 19.90
CA GLU A 626 14.63 -1.73 20.50
C GLU A 626 13.90 -2.88 19.81
N PHE A 627 14.57 -4.02 19.68
CA PHE A 627 13.99 -5.23 19.12
C PHE A 627 14.26 -6.47 19.98
N LYS A 628 13.30 -7.40 19.94
CA LYS A 628 13.44 -8.75 20.50
C LYS A 628 12.99 -9.77 19.46
N VAL A 629 13.90 -10.65 19.04
CA VAL A 629 13.59 -11.84 18.22
C VAL A 629 13.48 -13.04 19.15
N SER A 630 12.50 -13.93 18.93
CA SER A 630 12.36 -15.21 19.66
C SER A 630 12.09 -16.35 18.68
N GLY A 631 12.39 -17.60 19.04
CA GLY A 631 12.13 -18.76 18.18
C GLY A 631 13.30 -19.12 17.24
N PHE A 632 14.47 -18.50 17.42
CA PHE A 632 15.71 -18.92 16.76
C PHE A 632 16.30 -20.14 17.48
N PHE A 633 17.16 -20.91 16.83
CA PHE A 633 17.85 -22.00 17.49
C PHE A 633 18.90 -21.46 18.48
N PRO A 634 19.11 -22.12 19.63
CA PRO A 634 20.17 -21.71 20.56
C PRO A 634 21.55 -21.64 19.87
N GLY A 635 22.20 -20.47 19.92
CA GLY A 635 23.47 -20.22 19.23
C GLY A 635 23.36 -19.85 17.74
N GLU A 636 22.15 -19.68 17.20
CA GLU A 636 21.92 -19.22 15.83
C GLU A 636 22.33 -17.74 15.66
N ILE A 637 23.07 -17.43 14.60
CA ILE A 637 23.57 -16.07 14.30
C ILE A 637 22.56 -15.36 13.40
N LEU A 638 22.24 -14.10 13.69
CA LEU A 638 21.43 -13.26 12.80
C LEU A 638 22.22 -12.95 11.52
N ALA A 639 21.78 -13.49 10.38
CA ALA A 639 22.45 -13.39 9.09
C ALA A 639 21.99 -12.17 8.27
N GLU A 640 20.69 -11.85 8.32
CA GLU A 640 20.11 -10.69 7.67
C GLU A 640 19.19 -9.96 8.65
N PHE A 641 19.25 -8.63 8.67
CA PHE A 641 18.30 -7.81 9.41
C PHE A 641 18.04 -6.55 8.61
N THR A 642 16.79 -6.32 8.18
CA THR A 642 16.42 -5.21 7.30
C THR A 642 15.23 -4.41 7.83
N PHE A 643 15.22 -3.12 7.51
CA PHE A 643 14.13 -2.17 7.75
C PHE A 643 13.72 -1.56 6.41
N ASP A 644 12.48 -1.80 5.97
CA ASP A 644 11.99 -1.43 4.64
C ASP A 644 12.90 -1.95 3.50
N GLY A 645 13.52 -3.13 3.69
CA GLY A 645 14.48 -3.73 2.75
C GLY A 645 15.90 -3.13 2.78
N LEU A 646 16.19 -2.17 3.68
CA LEU A 646 17.55 -1.67 3.93
C LEU A 646 18.19 -2.44 5.08
N SER A 647 19.45 -2.87 4.92
CA SER A 647 20.15 -3.57 6.00
C SER A 647 20.37 -2.68 7.23
N ILE A 648 20.02 -3.21 8.40
CA ILE A 648 20.22 -2.66 9.75
C ILE A 648 20.95 -3.66 10.66
N LEU A 649 21.64 -4.65 10.07
CA LEU A 649 22.35 -5.69 10.82
C LEU A 649 23.49 -5.10 11.67
N PRO A 650 23.50 -5.32 13.00
CA PRO A 650 24.60 -4.89 13.85
C PRO A 650 25.91 -5.65 13.55
N ASP A 651 27.06 -4.99 13.69
CA ASP A 651 28.40 -5.60 13.58
C ASP A 651 29.13 -5.52 14.94
N PRO A 652 29.47 -6.66 15.59
CA PRO A 652 29.27 -8.04 15.14
C PRO A 652 27.80 -8.48 15.20
N ALA A 653 27.43 -9.43 14.33
CA ALA A 653 26.08 -9.98 14.25
C ALA A 653 25.64 -10.61 15.59
N PRO A 654 24.43 -10.28 16.09
CA PRO A 654 23.88 -10.86 17.31
C PRO A 654 23.68 -12.39 17.21
N VAL A 655 23.81 -13.07 18.35
CA VAL A 655 23.66 -14.54 18.46
C VAL A 655 22.54 -14.85 19.45
N ALA A 656 21.68 -15.81 19.11
CA ALA A 656 20.58 -16.26 19.95
C ALA A 656 21.08 -16.93 21.24
N ASP A 657 20.44 -16.63 22.36
CA ASP A 657 20.77 -17.21 23.67
C ASP A 657 20.26 -18.65 23.85
N ALA A 658 20.32 -19.18 25.08
CA ALA A 658 19.90 -20.56 25.37
C ALA A 658 18.40 -20.80 25.16
N ASP A 659 17.58 -19.75 25.18
CA ASP A 659 16.13 -19.78 24.99
C ASP A 659 15.74 -19.46 23.53
N GLY A 660 16.72 -19.23 22.64
CA GLY A 660 16.47 -18.89 21.24
C GLY A 660 16.07 -17.43 21.03
N GLU A 661 16.47 -16.53 21.93
CA GLU A 661 16.13 -15.11 21.89
C GLU A 661 17.33 -14.23 21.50
N ILE A 662 17.06 -13.14 20.75
CA ILE A 662 18.02 -12.08 20.42
C ILE A 662 17.40 -10.75 20.83
N VAL A 663 18.10 -9.95 21.65
CA VAL A 663 17.67 -8.62 22.06
C VAL A 663 18.71 -7.58 21.63
N GLY A 664 18.26 -6.45 21.08
CA GLY A 664 19.14 -5.37 20.65
C GLY A 664 18.39 -4.08 20.34
N SER A 665 19.08 -3.13 19.70
CA SER A 665 18.47 -1.89 19.22
C SER A 665 19.11 -1.47 17.90
N PHE A 666 18.34 -0.82 17.03
CA PHE A 666 18.83 -0.22 15.78
C PHE A 666 18.33 1.22 15.64
N ALA A 667 19.03 2.03 14.84
CA ALA A 667 18.55 3.34 14.44
C ALA A 667 17.83 3.26 13.09
N ILE A 668 16.66 3.90 12.98
CA ILE A 668 15.92 3.99 11.71
C ILE A 668 16.84 4.65 10.65
N PRO A 669 17.05 4.00 9.48
CA PRO A 669 17.88 4.56 8.42
C PRO A 669 17.39 5.92 7.91
N ALA A 670 18.29 6.73 7.34
CA ALA A 670 17.91 7.96 6.64
C ALA A 670 17.00 7.65 5.42
N ASP A 671 16.19 8.64 5.02
CA ASP A 671 15.40 8.61 3.78
C ASP A 671 14.40 7.45 3.64
N VAL A 672 13.93 6.89 4.77
CA VAL A 672 12.86 5.89 4.77
C VAL A 672 11.50 6.57 4.83
N PRO A 673 10.55 6.32 3.91
CA PRO A 673 9.29 7.03 3.91
C PRO A 673 8.43 6.88 5.16
N ALA A 674 7.68 7.92 5.52
CA ALA A 674 6.61 7.79 6.51
C ALA A 674 5.52 6.80 6.04
N GLY A 675 4.94 6.04 6.97
CA GLY A 675 4.01 4.94 6.70
C GLY A 675 4.34 3.69 7.52
N THR A 676 3.69 2.57 7.18
CA THR A 676 3.94 1.27 7.83
C THR A 676 5.03 0.50 7.08
N LYS A 677 6.13 0.20 7.78
CA LYS A 677 7.35 -0.42 7.28
C LYS A 677 7.54 -1.82 7.86
N THR A 678 8.03 -2.73 7.02
CA THR A 678 8.42 -4.07 7.45
C THR A 678 9.83 -4.05 8.05
N VAL A 679 10.01 -4.75 9.17
CA VAL A 679 11.30 -5.11 9.74
C VAL A 679 11.43 -6.62 9.63
N PHE A 680 12.49 -7.10 8.98
CA PHE A 680 12.70 -8.51 8.67
C PHE A 680 14.04 -8.98 9.20
N ALA A 681 14.07 -10.17 9.80
CA ALA A 681 15.24 -10.85 10.35
C ALA A 681 15.34 -12.26 9.75
N LEU A 682 16.55 -12.69 9.40
CA LEU A 682 16.85 -14.05 8.96
C LEU A 682 18.05 -14.57 9.74
N GLY A 683 17.89 -15.72 10.39
CA GLY A 683 18.97 -16.46 11.04
C GLY A 683 19.77 -17.31 10.06
N ALA A 684 21.03 -17.58 10.37
CA ALA A 684 21.92 -18.43 9.58
C ALA A 684 21.44 -19.89 9.48
N GLY A 685 20.55 -20.32 10.38
CA GLY A 685 19.88 -21.62 10.36
C GLY A 685 18.61 -21.64 9.51
N GLY A 686 18.20 -20.52 8.91
CA GLY A 686 17.02 -20.40 8.06
C GLY A 686 15.76 -19.89 8.76
N THR A 687 15.84 -19.52 10.05
CA THR A 687 14.70 -18.99 10.81
C THR A 687 14.41 -17.54 10.39
N GLU A 688 13.19 -17.26 9.93
CA GLU A 688 12.76 -15.92 9.52
C GLU A 688 11.92 -15.25 10.62
N ALA A 689 12.07 -13.94 10.86
CA ALA A 689 11.27 -13.16 11.81
C ALA A 689 10.83 -11.79 11.25
N GLU A 690 9.54 -11.45 11.32
CA GLU A 690 9.01 -10.19 10.76
C GLU A 690 8.18 -9.38 11.79
N ALA A 691 8.28 -8.05 11.74
CA ALA A 691 7.47 -7.11 12.50
C ALA A 691 7.14 -5.87 11.66
N LEU A 692 6.10 -5.13 12.07
CA LEU A 692 5.72 -3.86 11.45
C LEU A 692 6.11 -2.69 12.35
N PHE A 693 6.67 -1.64 11.74
CA PHE A 693 6.91 -0.35 12.37
C PHE A 693 6.08 0.70 11.64
N THR A 694 5.33 1.54 12.35
CA THR A 694 4.59 2.65 11.70
C THR A 694 5.05 4.00 12.21
N GLY A 695 5.43 4.88 11.29
CA GLY A 695 5.65 6.27 11.62
C GLY A 695 4.84 7.20 10.72
N GLU A 696 3.88 7.95 11.28
CA GLU A 696 3.04 8.90 10.56
C GLU A 696 2.62 10.10 11.42
N GLY A 697 2.38 11.26 10.79
CA GLY A 697 1.91 12.47 11.47
C GLY A 697 0.44 12.46 11.89
N THR A 698 -0.40 11.62 11.28
CA THR A 698 -1.81 11.37 11.67
C THR A 698 -2.14 9.90 11.43
N LEU A 699 -2.55 9.17 12.47
CA LEU A 699 -2.64 7.71 12.43
C LEU A 699 -4.06 7.27 12.84
N THR A 700 -4.64 6.34 12.08
CA THR A 700 -5.98 5.79 12.34
C THR A 700 -5.91 4.72 13.44
N ILE A 701 -6.94 4.63 14.31
CA ILE A 701 -6.99 3.70 15.45
C ILE A 701 -6.81 2.24 15.03
N GLU A 702 -7.35 1.84 13.87
CA GLU A 702 -7.20 0.48 13.32
C GLU A 702 -5.73 0.11 13.01
N ARG A 703 -4.93 1.08 12.56
CA ARG A 703 -3.51 0.89 12.25
C ARG A 703 -2.66 0.79 13.52
N MET A 704 -2.97 1.57 14.55
CA MET A 704 -2.34 1.42 15.88
C MET A 704 -2.61 0.04 16.48
N ARG A 705 -3.82 -0.49 16.36
CA ARG A 705 -4.14 -1.85 16.79
C ARG A 705 -3.36 -2.88 15.97
N GLN A 706 -3.31 -2.77 14.65
CA GLN A 706 -2.54 -3.71 13.82
C GLN A 706 -1.05 -3.72 14.20
N VAL A 707 -0.42 -2.56 14.35
CA VAL A 707 1.02 -2.43 14.65
C VAL A 707 1.39 -2.87 16.06
N THR A 708 0.47 -2.71 17.01
CA THR A 708 0.71 -3.08 18.42
C THR A 708 0.34 -4.54 18.72
N THR A 709 -0.54 -5.15 17.91
CA THR A 709 -1.18 -6.44 18.21
C THR A 709 -0.80 -7.55 17.24
N ILE A 710 -0.32 -7.21 16.04
CA ILE A 710 -0.09 -8.17 14.95
C ILE A 710 1.40 -8.18 14.57
N ASN A 711 2.14 -9.14 15.12
CA ASN A 711 3.33 -9.64 14.45
C ASN A 711 2.82 -10.37 13.19
N ARG A 712 2.80 -9.70 12.04
CA ARG A 712 2.32 -10.33 10.81
C ARG A 712 3.45 -11.13 10.19
N TRP A 713 3.29 -12.45 10.18
CA TRP A 713 3.97 -13.35 9.25
C TRP A 713 3.32 -13.27 7.88
N VAL A 714 3.58 -12.19 7.14
CA VAL A 714 3.32 -12.22 5.70
C VAL A 714 4.62 -11.90 5.01
N ARG A 715 5.28 -13.00 4.59
CA ARG A 715 6.28 -12.97 3.54
C ARG A 715 5.75 -12.05 2.43
N PRO A 716 6.44 -10.94 2.09
CA PRO A 716 6.13 -10.24 0.86
C PRO A 716 6.30 -11.25 -0.27
N GLU A 717 5.27 -11.41 -1.09
CA GLU A 717 5.27 -12.27 -2.29
C GLU A 717 6.36 -11.74 -3.24
N SER A 718 7.58 -12.23 -3.01
CA SER A 718 8.80 -11.84 -3.70
C SER A 718 9.17 -13.00 -4.60
N SER A 719 8.55 -13.02 -5.79
CA SER A 719 8.96 -13.75 -7.01
C SER A 719 9.47 -15.20 -6.88
N ARG A 720 9.18 -15.88 -5.77
CA ARG A 720 9.36 -17.32 -5.57
C ARG A 720 8.05 -17.86 -5.01
N ASP A 721 7.39 -18.67 -5.82
CA ASP A 721 6.12 -19.39 -5.64
C ASP A 721 6.05 -20.33 -4.42
N GLU A 722 6.66 -19.99 -3.29
CA GLU A 722 6.63 -20.81 -2.07
C GLU A 722 6.05 -20.00 -0.90
N SER A 723 4.73 -19.77 -0.96
CA SER A 723 3.94 -19.44 0.24
C SER A 723 4.05 -20.61 1.21
N GLY A 724 4.87 -20.47 2.25
CA GLY A 724 5.07 -21.49 3.28
C GLY A 724 3.73 -21.95 3.87
N SER A 725 3.38 -23.19 3.57
CA SER A 725 2.05 -23.75 3.78
C SER A 725 2.20 -24.94 4.72
N SER A 726 2.10 -24.69 6.04
CA SER A 726 1.99 -25.75 7.04
C SER A 726 0.55 -26.26 7.09
N ASP A 727 0.33 -27.57 7.19
CA ASP A 727 -1.01 -28.13 7.39
C ASP A 727 -1.56 -27.75 8.79
N PRO A 728 -2.72 -27.08 8.88
CA PRO A 728 -3.27 -26.72 10.17
C PRO A 728 -4.47 -27.57 10.61
N GLN A 729 -4.73 -27.51 11.91
CA GLN A 729 -6.02 -27.84 12.52
C GLN A 729 -6.75 -26.55 12.88
N ALA A 730 -8.06 -26.49 12.68
CA ALA A 730 -8.85 -25.33 13.08
C ALA A 730 -10.12 -25.69 13.85
N GLN A 731 -10.55 -24.75 14.69
CA GLN A 731 -11.81 -24.83 15.41
C GLN A 731 -12.57 -23.52 15.26
N ILE A 732 -13.75 -23.59 14.65
CA ILE A 732 -14.67 -22.45 14.59
C ILE A 732 -15.24 -22.18 15.98
N PHE A 733 -15.42 -20.92 16.34
CA PHE A 733 -16.09 -20.50 17.55
C PHE A 733 -16.84 -19.18 17.35
N ARG A 734 -17.77 -18.90 18.28
CA ARG A 734 -18.50 -17.64 18.34
C ARG A 734 -18.61 -17.22 19.80
N VAL A 735 -18.49 -15.93 20.06
CA VAL A 735 -18.68 -15.37 21.41
C VAL A 735 -20.15 -14.96 21.60
N ALA A 736 -20.69 -15.16 22.79
CA ALA A 736 -22.10 -14.83 23.08
C ALA A 736 -22.36 -13.31 23.20
N SER A 737 -21.32 -12.54 23.51
CA SER A 737 -21.35 -11.08 23.57
C SER A 737 -19.93 -10.55 23.33
N ALA A 738 -19.78 -9.25 23.08
CA ALA A 738 -18.46 -8.65 22.84
C ALA A 738 -17.50 -8.97 24.00
N ARG A 739 -16.33 -9.49 23.66
CA ARG A 739 -15.29 -9.91 24.61
C ARG A 739 -13.92 -9.56 24.08
N GLN A 740 -13.01 -9.23 24.99
CA GLN A 740 -11.58 -9.13 24.69
C GLN A 740 -10.94 -10.50 24.89
N MET A 741 -10.66 -11.19 23.79
CA MET A 741 -10.10 -12.54 23.77
C MET A 741 -8.60 -12.50 24.07
N LEU A 742 -8.15 -13.37 24.98
CA LEU A 742 -6.75 -13.52 25.35
C LEU A 742 -6.06 -14.64 24.57
N GLY A 743 -6.82 -15.56 23.98
CA GLY A 743 -6.30 -16.71 23.26
C GLY A 743 -7.13 -17.96 23.54
N MET A 744 -6.45 -19.11 23.53
CA MET A 744 -7.07 -20.39 23.89
C MET A 744 -6.13 -21.25 24.72
N ASP A 745 -6.70 -22.18 25.46
CA ASP A 745 -5.97 -23.39 25.85
C ASP A 745 -6.35 -24.52 24.91
N PHE A 746 -5.38 -25.29 24.47
CA PHE A 746 -5.59 -26.50 23.68
C PHE A 746 -4.90 -27.68 24.37
N HIS A 747 -5.36 -28.89 24.09
CA HIS A 747 -4.84 -30.09 24.72
C HIS A 747 -3.85 -30.81 23.80
N LEU A 748 -2.58 -30.84 24.18
CA LEU A 748 -1.53 -31.62 23.52
C LEU A 748 -1.74 -33.10 23.80
N CYS A 749 -1.86 -33.91 22.75
CA CYS A 749 -1.94 -35.36 22.88
C CYS A 749 -0.58 -36.05 22.71
N HIS A 750 0.22 -35.59 21.73
CA HIS A 750 1.55 -36.12 21.47
C HIS A 750 2.49 -34.96 21.13
N ILE A 751 3.73 -35.07 21.62
CA ILE A 751 4.79 -34.10 21.39
C ILE A 751 5.83 -34.78 20.51
N GLY A 752 6.05 -34.25 19.31
CA GLY A 752 7.13 -34.60 18.41
C GLY A 752 8.44 -33.94 18.81
N GLU A 753 9.15 -33.37 17.84
CA GLU A 753 10.42 -32.70 18.11
C GLU A 753 10.19 -31.39 18.90
N VAL A 754 10.89 -31.22 20.02
CA VAL A 754 10.63 -30.10 20.95
C VAL A 754 11.20 -28.78 20.44
N THR A 755 12.13 -28.84 19.48
CA THR A 755 12.63 -27.66 18.77
C THR A 755 11.63 -27.13 17.75
N ASN A 756 10.64 -27.92 17.35
CA ASN A 756 9.58 -27.49 16.44
C ASN A 756 8.40 -26.94 17.25
N HIS A 757 8.04 -25.69 17.02
CA HIS A 757 7.09 -24.95 17.85
C HIS A 757 5.66 -25.02 17.32
N ILE A 758 4.71 -24.43 18.05
CA ILE A 758 3.31 -24.33 17.61
C ILE A 758 2.93 -22.86 17.47
N LEU A 759 2.22 -22.54 16.39
CA LEU A 759 1.66 -21.22 16.13
C LEU A 759 0.13 -21.31 16.16
N VAL A 760 -0.52 -20.36 16.81
CA VAL A 760 -1.97 -20.36 17.00
C VAL A 760 -2.56 -19.01 16.59
N ASN A 761 -3.44 -19.03 15.58
CA ASN A 761 -3.99 -17.83 14.97
C ASN A 761 -5.50 -17.74 15.21
N GLN A 762 -6.00 -16.57 15.58
CA GLN A 762 -7.42 -16.24 15.43
C GLN A 762 -7.64 -15.60 14.07
N VAL A 763 -8.50 -16.17 13.25
CA VAL A 763 -8.85 -15.66 11.93
C VAL A 763 -10.35 -15.35 11.83
N SER A 764 -10.74 -14.55 10.84
CA SER A 764 -12.15 -14.42 10.47
C SER A 764 -12.66 -15.68 9.77
N VAL A 765 -13.96 -15.90 9.83
CA VAL A 765 -14.63 -17.00 9.13
C VAL A 765 -15.54 -16.41 8.07
N GLU A 766 -15.41 -16.90 6.85
CA GLU A 766 -16.26 -16.52 5.73
C GLU A 766 -16.94 -17.78 5.19
N THR A 767 -18.27 -17.73 5.07
CA THR A 767 -19.09 -18.86 4.60
C THR A 767 -18.84 -20.17 5.38
N GLY A 768 -18.50 -20.07 6.66
CA GLY A 768 -18.23 -21.22 7.52
C GLY A 768 -16.84 -21.83 7.37
N LEU A 769 -15.92 -21.19 6.65
CA LEU A 769 -14.52 -21.61 6.53
C LEU A 769 -13.56 -20.53 7.07
N PRO A 770 -12.45 -20.90 7.73
CA PRO A 770 -11.42 -19.96 8.16
C PRO A 770 -10.76 -19.24 6.97
N THR A 771 -10.60 -17.92 7.05
CA THR A 771 -9.90 -17.11 6.05
C THR A 771 -8.40 -17.00 6.38
N THR A 772 -7.64 -16.37 5.48
CA THR A 772 -6.24 -15.99 5.72
C THR A 772 -6.11 -14.66 6.50
N GLU A 773 -7.23 -14.05 6.90
CA GLU A 773 -7.25 -12.78 7.62
C GLU A 773 -7.03 -13.00 9.12
N ILE A 774 -5.77 -12.91 9.56
CA ILE A 774 -5.37 -13.07 10.96
C ILE A 774 -5.76 -11.82 11.78
N LYS A 775 -6.54 -12.04 12.85
CA LYS A 775 -6.94 -11.02 13.84
C LYS A 775 -6.01 -10.97 15.05
N ALA A 776 -5.47 -12.12 15.46
CA ALA A 776 -4.58 -12.27 16.60
C ALA A 776 -3.71 -13.52 16.43
N GLU A 777 -2.55 -13.57 17.08
CA GLU A 777 -1.65 -14.71 17.02
C GLU A 777 -0.93 -14.95 18.35
N ALA A 778 -0.64 -16.21 18.65
CA ALA A 778 0.13 -16.66 19.80
C ALA A 778 1.17 -17.70 19.37
N PHE A 779 2.43 -17.43 19.68
CA PHE A 779 3.52 -18.39 19.58
C PHE A 779 3.58 -19.26 20.84
N VAL A 780 3.75 -20.57 20.66
CA VAL A 780 3.77 -21.56 21.73
C VAL A 780 5.05 -22.37 21.65
N SER A 781 5.99 -22.06 22.55
CA SER A 781 7.23 -22.84 22.67
C SER A 781 6.95 -24.26 23.15
N MET A 782 7.54 -25.22 22.44
CA MET A 782 7.49 -26.65 22.74
C MET A 782 8.69 -27.15 23.56
N LEU A 783 9.67 -26.28 23.84
CA LEU A 783 10.76 -26.58 24.75
C LEU A 783 10.19 -26.85 26.16
N GLY A 784 10.48 -28.04 26.69
CA GLY A 784 9.97 -28.47 28.00
C GLY A 784 8.45 -28.66 28.06
N ALA A 785 7.73 -28.69 26.93
CA ALA A 785 6.30 -28.96 26.92
C ALA A 785 5.96 -30.37 27.43
N GLN A 786 4.79 -30.52 28.04
CA GLN A 786 4.25 -31.79 28.54
C GLN A 786 2.90 -32.07 27.89
N ILE A 787 2.57 -33.36 27.72
CA ILE A 787 1.25 -33.80 27.27
C ILE A 787 0.21 -33.28 28.27
N GLY A 788 -0.86 -32.66 27.76
CA GLY A 788 -1.87 -32.01 28.60
C GLY A 788 -2.29 -30.63 28.07
N TRP A 789 -2.87 -29.82 28.95
CA TRP A 789 -3.28 -28.46 28.63
C TRP A 789 -2.06 -27.56 28.37
N LYS A 790 -2.09 -26.84 27.25
CA LYS A 790 -1.11 -25.83 26.87
C LYS A 790 -1.84 -24.54 26.51
N SER A 791 -1.33 -23.43 27.03
CA SER A 791 -1.89 -22.11 26.80
C SER A 791 -1.25 -21.43 25.60
N ALA A 792 -2.09 -20.94 24.70
CA ALA A 792 -1.75 -19.96 23.67
C ALA A 792 -2.33 -18.61 24.10
N ARG A 793 -1.47 -17.60 24.27
CA ARG A 793 -1.88 -16.26 24.73
C ARG A 793 -1.40 -15.21 23.74
N TYR A 794 -2.33 -14.34 23.35
CA TYR A 794 -2.04 -13.15 22.57
C TYR A 794 -1.29 -12.15 23.43
N GLN A 795 -0.45 -11.36 22.79
CA GLN A 795 0.29 -10.29 23.46
C GLN A 795 -0.62 -9.19 23.98
N MET A 796 -1.72 -8.91 23.27
CA MET A 796 -2.77 -7.99 23.70
C MET A 796 -4.14 -8.61 23.39
N PRO A 797 -5.15 -8.41 24.26
CA PRO A 797 -6.47 -8.94 24.03
C PRO A 797 -7.10 -8.40 22.75
N VAL A 798 -7.77 -9.25 21.97
CA VAL A 798 -8.47 -8.85 20.75
C VAL A 798 -9.97 -8.75 20.98
N THR A 799 -10.53 -7.56 20.74
CA THR A 799 -11.97 -7.33 20.78
C THR A 799 -12.65 -8.17 19.71
N THR A 800 -13.38 -9.19 20.16
CA THR A 800 -14.13 -10.14 19.33
C THR A 800 -15.61 -9.88 19.54
N LEU A 801 -16.33 -9.64 18.44
CA LEU A 801 -17.74 -9.30 18.45
C LEU A 801 -18.60 -10.56 18.24
N PRO A 802 -19.86 -10.56 18.72
CA PRO A 802 -20.74 -11.73 18.64
C PRO A 802 -21.48 -11.85 17.30
N ASP A 803 -21.25 -10.95 16.34
CA ASP A 803 -21.94 -10.88 15.06
C ASP A 803 -21.31 -11.79 14.00
N GLN A 804 -20.01 -12.06 14.10
CA GLN A 804 -19.24 -12.90 13.18
C GLN A 804 -18.73 -14.18 13.85
N ASP A 805 -18.55 -15.21 13.03
CA ASP A 805 -17.86 -16.42 13.46
C ASP A 805 -16.34 -16.22 13.30
N HIS A 806 -15.58 -16.84 14.19
CA HIS A 806 -14.13 -16.79 14.21
C HIS A 806 -13.57 -18.21 14.21
N ALA A 807 -12.33 -18.37 13.79
CA ALA A 807 -11.66 -19.66 13.86
C ALA A 807 -10.30 -19.54 14.53
N MET A 808 -9.97 -20.59 15.27
CA MET A 808 -8.70 -20.78 15.92
C MET A 808 -7.90 -21.80 15.11
N VAL A 809 -6.80 -21.38 14.50
CA VAL A 809 -5.98 -22.16 13.58
C VAL A 809 -4.65 -22.50 14.24
N ILE A 810 -4.39 -23.78 14.47
CA ILE A 810 -3.17 -24.31 15.08
C ILE A 810 -2.28 -24.87 13.97
N LYS A 811 -1.02 -24.43 13.93
CA LYS A 811 0.00 -24.77 12.93
C LYS A 811 1.28 -25.27 13.60
N THR A 812 1.99 -26.14 12.92
CA THR A 812 3.32 -26.59 13.30
C THR A 812 4.09 -27.10 12.08
N ASP A 813 5.41 -26.97 12.12
CA ASP A 813 6.35 -27.57 11.17
C ASP A 813 6.74 -29.02 11.55
N ASP A 814 6.25 -29.52 12.69
CA ASP A 814 6.49 -30.90 13.12
C ASP A 814 5.45 -31.89 12.59
N GLY A 815 5.89 -32.98 11.98
CA GLY A 815 5.00 -34.04 11.49
C GLY A 815 4.43 -34.98 12.56
N GLN A 816 4.71 -34.77 13.85
CA GLN A 816 4.36 -35.67 14.97
C GLN A 816 3.60 -34.98 16.12
N HIS A 817 3.63 -33.65 16.23
CA HIS A 817 2.80 -32.92 17.18
C HIS A 817 1.32 -33.16 16.90
N SER A 818 0.55 -33.51 17.93
CA SER A 818 -0.88 -33.78 17.82
C SER A 818 -1.69 -33.14 18.93
N VAL A 819 -2.92 -32.77 18.61
CA VAL A 819 -3.91 -32.21 19.54
C VAL A 819 -5.06 -33.18 19.76
N SER A 820 -5.69 -33.11 20.93
CA SER A 820 -6.85 -33.94 21.25
C SER A 820 -8.13 -33.38 20.61
N TYR A 821 -9.03 -34.29 20.26
CA TYR A 821 -10.38 -33.97 19.78
C TYR A 821 -11.41 -34.92 20.38
N ALA A 822 -12.69 -34.55 20.30
CA ALA A 822 -13.84 -35.37 20.64
C ALA A 822 -14.72 -35.60 19.41
N ALA A 823 -15.13 -36.84 19.17
CA ALA A 823 -16.03 -37.25 18.10
C ALA A 823 -17.35 -37.81 18.65
N VAL A 824 -18.46 -37.50 17.98
CA VAL A 824 -19.76 -38.11 18.26
C VAL A 824 -19.69 -39.63 18.07
N GLY A 825 -20.23 -40.38 19.02
CA GLY A 825 -20.15 -41.84 19.05
C GLY A 825 -18.84 -42.39 19.64
N GLY A 826 -17.86 -41.53 19.93
CA GLY A 826 -16.63 -41.89 20.62
C GLY A 826 -16.82 -42.11 22.13
N PHE A 827 -15.79 -42.65 22.78
CA PHE A 827 -15.75 -42.84 24.23
C PHE A 827 -14.56 -42.09 24.84
N ASP A 828 -14.84 -41.25 25.83
CA ASP A 828 -13.82 -40.55 26.60
C ASP A 828 -13.30 -41.47 27.69
N ALA A 829 -12.07 -41.95 27.52
CA ALA A 829 -11.44 -42.90 28.43
C ALA A 829 -11.01 -42.26 29.76
N GLU A 830 -10.78 -40.95 29.80
CA GLU A 830 -10.36 -40.26 31.03
C GLU A 830 -11.57 -39.96 31.92
N LEU A 831 -12.67 -39.50 31.31
CA LEU A 831 -13.93 -39.20 32.01
C LEU A 831 -14.89 -40.40 32.09
N GLN A 832 -14.56 -41.53 31.45
CA GLN A 832 -15.36 -42.76 31.41
C GLN A 832 -16.81 -42.54 30.92
N GLN A 833 -16.99 -41.80 29.83
CA GLN A 833 -18.32 -41.49 29.28
C GLN A 833 -18.34 -41.51 27.74
N ALA A 834 -19.49 -41.89 27.16
CA ALA A 834 -19.71 -41.85 25.71
C ALA A 834 -20.14 -40.46 25.23
N VAL A 835 -19.67 -40.03 24.06
CA VAL A 835 -20.02 -38.76 23.43
C VAL A 835 -21.31 -38.94 22.62
N GLY A 836 -22.45 -38.79 23.28
CA GLY A 836 -23.77 -39.03 22.67
C GLY A 836 -24.29 -37.90 21.77
N THR A 837 -23.73 -36.70 21.85
CA THR A 837 -24.14 -35.51 21.07
C THR A 837 -22.92 -34.72 20.61
N HIS A 838 -23.10 -33.82 19.63
CA HIS A 838 -21.97 -33.03 19.12
C HIS A 838 -21.26 -32.27 20.26
N PRO A 839 -19.94 -32.44 20.43
CA PRO A 839 -19.19 -31.91 21.55
C PRO A 839 -19.18 -30.38 21.62
N TYR A 840 -19.27 -29.71 20.46
CA TYR A 840 -19.35 -28.26 20.38
C TYR A 840 -20.26 -27.82 19.22
N PRO A 841 -21.54 -27.52 19.45
CA PRO A 841 -22.53 -27.38 18.38
C PRO A 841 -22.43 -26.07 17.57
N ILE A 842 -21.56 -25.13 17.96
CA ILE A 842 -21.41 -23.83 17.29
C ILE A 842 -20.61 -23.98 15.99
N GLY A 843 -19.62 -24.87 15.95
CA GLY A 843 -18.83 -25.08 14.74
C GLY A 843 -17.96 -26.34 14.80
N PRO A 844 -17.75 -27.04 13.68
CA PRO A 844 -16.93 -28.24 13.63
C PRO A 844 -15.43 -27.93 13.69
N ARG A 845 -14.62 -28.97 13.93
CA ARG A 845 -13.19 -28.96 13.62
C ARG A 845 -12.98 -28.93 12.10
N LEU A 846 -11.91 -28.31 11.63
CA LEU A 846 -11.45 -28.35 10.24
C LEU A 846 -9.97 -28.73 10.16
N ASP A 847 -9.57 -29.37 9.07
CA ASP A 847 -8.16 -29.52 8.69
C ASP A 847 -7.91 -29.02 7.27
N SER A 848 -6.66 -28.72 6.96
CA SER A 848 -6.25 -28.18 5.67
C SER A 848 -4.83 -28.59 5.32
N VAL A 849 -4.48 -28.52 4.04
CA VAL A 849 -3.09 -28.65 3.57
C VAL A 849 -2.38 -27.28 3.47
N ASN A 850 -3.16 -26.20 3.47
CA ASN A 850 -2.65 -24.87 3.11
C ASN A 850 -3.30 -23.67 3.81
N ALA A 851 -4.12 -23.91 4.82
CA ALA A 851 -4.90 -22.89 5.52
C ALA A 851 -5.82 -22.06 4.60
N ARG A 852 -6.14 -22.54 3.39
CA ARG A 852 -7.03 -21.90 2.41
C ARG A 852 -8.18 -22.82 2.03
N THR A 853 -7.88 -24.06 1.70
CA THR A 853 -8.85 -25.11 1.40
C THR A 853 -9.05 -25.99 2.63
N TRP A 854 -10.25 -25.99 3.19
CA TRP A 854 -10.54 -26.64 4.47
C TRP A 854 -11.51 -27.81 4.27
N GLU A 855 -11.23 -28.92 4.94
CA GLU A 855 -12.14 -30.05 5.08
C GLU A 855 -12.81 -29.98 6.47
N SER A 856 -14.15 -30.05 6.49
CA SER A 856 -14.95 -29.87 7.72
C SER A 856 -15.33 -31.20 8.34
N HIS A 857 -14.94 -31.43 9.59
CA HIS A 857 -15.23 -32.64 10.37
C HIS A 857 -16.47 -32.44 11.25
N GLN A 858 -17.66 -32.57 10.64
CA GLN A 858 -18.96 -32.24 11.25
C GLN A 858 -19.34 -33.07 12.49
N GLY A 859 -18.64 -34.17 12.76
CA GLY A 859 -18.84 -35.00 13.94
C GLY A 859 -17.84 -34.72 15.06
N GLU A 860 -16.94 -33.76 14.88
CA GLU A 860 -15.77 -33.57 15.73
C GLU A 860 -15.58 -32.11 16.19
N ALA A 861 -15.03 -31.95 17.39
CA ALA A 861 -14.53 -30.68 17.88
C ALA A 861 -13.17 -30.89 18.57
N LEU A 862 -12.28 -29.91 18.51
CA LEU A 862 -11.04 -29.93 19.29
C LEU A 862 -11.36 -29.94 20.79
N THR A 863 -10.40 -30.40 21.59
CA THR A 863 -10.42 -30.20 23.04
C THR A 863 -9.76 -28.84 23.35
N PHE A 864 -10.57 -27.82 23.65
CA PHE A 864 -10.11 -26.45 23.82
C PHE A 864 -10.88 -25.68 24.90
N ARG A 865 -10.26 -24.57 25.35
CA ARG A 865 -10.87 -23.55 26.19
C ARG A 865 -10.67 -22.19 25.55
N LEU A 866 -11.75 -21.43 25.39
CA LEU A 866 -11.67 -20.03 24.97
C LEU A 866 -11.42 -19.16 26.19
N VAL A 867 -10.34 -18.39 26.15
CA VAL A 867 -9.91 -17.56 27.27
C VAL A 867 -10.11 -16.10 26.91
N ALA A 868 -10.85 -15.37 27.73
CA ALA A 868 -11.10 -13.95 27.59
C ALA A 868 -10.68 -13.19 28.84
N ALA A 869 -10.50 -11.88 28.69
CA ALA A 869 -10.18 -10.98 29.78
C ALA A 869 -11.46 -10.64 30.58
N ARG A 870 -11.37 -10.78 31.91
CA ARG A 870 -12.34 -10.24 32.85
C ARG A 870 -11.68 -9.17 33.70
N TYR A 871 -12.32 -8.00 33.81
CA TYR A 871 -11.78 -6.85 34.51
C TYR A 871 -12.48 -6.68 35.87
N PRO A 872 -11.83 -7.07 36.99
CA PRO A 872 -12.42 -6.91 38.32
C PRO A 872 -12.44 -5.44 38.78
N VAL A 873 -11.52 -4.62 38.28
CA VAL A 873 -11.41 -3.19 38.58
C VAL A 873 -11.75 -2.41 37.31
N LEU A 874 -12.79 -1.59 37.38
CA LEU A 874 -13.37 -0.90 36.21
C LEU A 874 -12.73 0.46 35.91
N THR A 875 -11.76 0.88 36.71
CA THR A 875 -11.08 2.17 36.56
C THR A 875 -9.61 2.03 36.90
N LYS A 876 -8.72 2.52 36.03
CA LYS A 876 -7.27 2.51 36.24
C LYS A 876 -6.70 3.88 35.94
N THR A 877 -5.83 4.35 36.83
CA THR A 877 -5.10 5.60 36.65
C THR A 877 -3.66 5.29 36.29
N VAL A 878 -3.19 5.84 35.17
CA VAL A 878 -1.85 5.64 34.63
C VAL A 878 -1.11 6.97 34.67
N ALA A 879 0.00 7.03 35.40
CA ALA A 879 0.85 8.22 35.42
C ALA A 879 1.61 8.34 34.09
N LEU A 880 1.55 9.51 33.46
CA LEU A 880 2.17 9.79 32.16
C LEU A 880 3.40 10.69 32.26
N GLY A 881 3.69 11.19 33.47
CA GLY A 881 4.89 11.98 33.77
C GLY A 881 4.58 13.38 34.29
N THR A 882 5.64 14.16 34.44
CA THR A 882 5.62 15.57 34.84
C THR A 882 6.33 16.42 33.80
N PHE A 883 5.77 17.59 33.48
CA PHE A 883 6.20 18.41 32.35
C PHE A 883 6.36 19.85 32.80
N ALA A 884 7.51 20.47 32.49
CA ALA A 884 7.77 21.86 32.82
C ALA A 884 7.24 22.76 31.70
N LEU A 885 6.06 23.35 31.90
CA LEU A 885 5.48 24.31 30.98
C LEU A 885 6.24 25.64 31.06
N VAL A 886 6.40 26.31 29.93
CA VAL A 886 7.00 27.64 29.80
C VAL A 886 6.08 28.50 28.96
N ASP A 887 5.56 29.56 29.55
CA ASP A 887 4.63 30.53 28.96
C ASP A 887 3.47 29.86 28.18
N CYS A 888 2.95 28.76 28.71
CA CYS A 888 1.90 27.98 28.07
C CYS A 888 0.55 28.70 28.18
N SER A 889 -0.06 29.04 27.06
CA SER A 889 -1.41 29.62 26.98
C SER A 889 -2.47 28.60 26.57
N ASP A 890 -2.07 27.56 25.84
CA ASP A 890 -2.95 26.53 25.34
C ASP A 890 -2.28 25.16 25.51
N LEU A 891 -3.02 24.12 25.85
CA LEU A 891 -2.48 22.77 26.02
C LEU A 891 -3.37 21.74 25.34
N GLN A 892 -2.77 20.79 24.63
CA GLN A 892 -3.46 19.66 24.01
C GLN A 892 -2.75 18.35 24.35
N VAL A 893 -3.51 17.28 24.58
CA VAL A 893 -2.98 15.91 24.69
C VAL A 893 -3.35 15.13 23.44
N ARG A 894 -2.33 14.60 22.75
CA ARG A 894 -2.49 13.72 21.59
C ARG A 894 -2.23 12.28 22.02
N ALA A 895 -3.23 11.43 21.81
CA ALA A 895 -3.16 10.03 22.16
C ALA A 895 -4.07 9.21 21.24
N ALA A 896 -3.61 8.03 20.87
CA ALA A 896 -4.43 7.04 20.20
C ALA A 896 -5.14 6.18 21.25
N VAL A 897 -6.47 6.12 21.15
CA VAL A 897 -7.32 5.40 22.10
C VAL A 897 -8.29 4.52 21.32
N GLU A 898 -8.35 3.24 21.66
CA GLU A 898 -9.41 2.33 21.22
C GLU A 898 -10.46 2.19 22.32
N LEU A 899 -11.72 2.46 21.96
CA LEU A 899 -12.88 2.34 22.84
C LEU A 899 -13.79 1.22 22.30
N PRO A 900 -13.73 0.00 22.85
CA PRO A 900 -14.52 -1.14 22.34
C PRO A 900 -16.03 -0.97 22.47
N SER A 901 -16.50 -0.08 23.35
CA SER A 901 -17.92 0.21 23.60
C SER A 901 -18.11 1.64 24.10
N ALA A 902 -19.35 2.14 24.03
CA ALA A 902 -19.71 3.47 24.56
C ALA A 902 -19.51 3.62 26.08
N ASP A 903 -19.53 2.50 26.82
CA ASP A 903 -19.25 2.47 28.26
C ASP A 903 -17.74 2.57 28.62
N CYS A 904 -16.86 2.48 27.62
CA CYS A 904 -15.42 2.66 27.79
C CYS A 904 -15.03 4.11 27.56
N SER A 905 -14.12 4.65 28.37
CA SER A 905 -13.57 5.98 28.17
C SER A 905 -12.12 6.10 28.61
N VAL A 906 -11.40 7.05 28.01
CA VAL A 906 -10.08 7.50 28.46
C VAL A 906 -10.14 9.01 28.60
N VAL A 907 -9.84 9.49 29.80
CA VAL A 907 -9.81 10.91 30.13
C VAL A 907 -8.44 11.25 30.68
N PHE A 908 -7.84 12.32 30.19
CA PHE A 908 -6.58 12.82 30.72
C PHE A 908 -6.87 13.84 31.83
N GLU A 909 -6.23 13.66 32.97
CA GLU A 909 -6.25 14.60 34.08
C GLU A 909 -4.89 15.31 34.14
N LEU A 910 -4.91 16.62 33.90
CA LEU A 910 -3.78 17.50 34.07
C LEU A 910 -3.89 18.18 35.44
N GLU A 911 -2.94 17.92 36.33
CA GLU A 911 -2.89 18.52 37.66
C GLU A 911 -1.79 19.58 37.72
N ARG A 912 -2.19 20.82 38.00
CA ARG A 912 -1.29 21.99 38.18
C ARG A 912 -0.59 21.95 39.54
N ALA A 913 0.47 22.74 39.72
CA ALA A 913 1.19 22.81 40.99
C ALA A 913 0.31 23.30 42.16
N GLY A 914 -0.73 24.08 41.86
CA GLY A 914 -1.75 24.54 42.83
C GLY A 914 -2.82 23.51 43.21
N GLY A 915 -2.80 22.29 42.63
CA GLY A 915 -3.77 21.22 42.88
C GLY A 915 -5.06 21.30 42.05
N GLU A 916 -5.16 22.25 41.12
CA GLU A 916 -6.26 22.34 40.15
C GLU A 916 -6.13 21.22 39.10
N ILE A 917 -7.24 20.52 38.83
CA ILE A 917 -7.26 19.38 37.89
C ILE A 917 -8.16 19.71 36.70
N PHE A 918 -7.59 19.68 35.49
CA PHE A 918 -8.32 19.78 34.23
C PHE A 918 -8.54 18.40 33.61
N LYS A 919 -9.76 18.15 33.14
CA LYS A 919 -10.13 16.91 32.43
C LYS A 919 -10.20 17.17 30.94
N LEU A 920 -9.44 16.41 30.17
CA LEU A 920 -9.29 16.57 28.73
C LEU A 920 -9.57 15.25 28.01
N LEU A 921 -10.28 15.34 26.90
CA LEU A 921 -10.34 14.26 25.90
C LEU A 921 -9.14 14.35 24.95
N PRO A 922 -8.78 13.24 24.26
CA PRO A 922 -7.79 13.30 23.19
C PRO A 922 -8.11 14.42 22.19
N TYR A 923 -7.08 15.18 21.77
CA TYR A 923 -7.17 16.32 20.85
C TYR A 923 -7.97 17.54 21.34
N GLN A 924 -8.55 17.50 22.54
CA GLN A 924 -9.19 18.67 23.13
C GLN A 924 -8.13 19.71 23.53
N VAL A 925 -8.34 20.97 23.14
CA VAL A 925 -7.48 22.08 23.53
C VAL A 925 -8.01 22.71 24.82
N LEU A 926 -7.16 22.76 25.84
CA LEU A 926 -7.33 23.56 27.04
C LEU A 926 -6.78 24.95 26.78
N ARG A 927 -7.55 26.01 27.06
CA ARG A 927 -7.07 27.40 26.98
C ARG A 927 -6.95 27.99 28.38
N PHE A 928 -5.77 28.46 28.73
CA PHE A 928 -5.54 29.21 29.96
C PHE A 928 -5.89 30.69 29.75
N SER A 929 -6.33 31.36 30.81
CA SER A 929 -6.53 32.82 30.83
C SER A 929 -5.24 33.60 31.10
N GLU A 930 -4.14 32.91 31.43
CA GLU A 930 -2.83 33.48 31.72
C GLU A 930 -1.74 32.64 31.04
N PHE A 931 -0.51 33.16 31.00
CA PHE A 931 0.66 32.37 30.61
C PHE A 931 1.10 31.53 31.81
N VAL A 932 1.11 30.21 31.63
CA VAL A 932 1.43 29.24 32.68
C VAL A 932 2.86 28.74 32.54
N SER A 933 3.69 29.04 33.54
CA SER A 933 5.09 28.61 33.64
C SER A 933 5.31 27.82 34.93
N GLU A 934 4.99 26.52 34.91
CA GLU A 934 5.09 25.64 36.07
C GLU A 934 5.28 24.17 35.66
N THR A 935 5.63 23.31 36.62
CA THR A 935 5.62 21.86 36.39
C THR A 935 4.22 21.29 36.65
N VAL A 936 3.64 20.69 35.62
CA VAL A 936 2.33 20.01 35.68
C VAL A 936 2.52 18.50 35.66
N SER A 937 1.57 17.75 36.24
CA SER A 937 1.55 16.29 36.15
C SER A 937 0.37 15.83 35.29
N LEU A 938 0.62 14.84 34.43
CA LEU A 938 -0.42 14.25 33.57
C LEU A 938 -0.67 12.80 33.98
N ARG A 939 -1.94 12.42 34.06
CA ARG A 939 -2.36 11.03 34.21
C ARG A 939 -3.53 10.70 33.29
N ALA A 940 -3.58 9.48 32.78
CA ALA A 940 -4.74 8.95 32.07
C ALA A 940 -5.62 8.16 33.04
N VAL A 941 -6.92 8.41 33.01
CA VAL A 941 -7.95 7.66 33.74
C VAL A 941 -8.71 6.83 32.70
N LEU A 942 -8.46 5.52 32.71
CA LEU A 942 -9.14 4.54 31.88
C LEU A 942 -10.37 4.05 32.65
N LYS A 943 -11.53 3.99 31.98
CA LYS A 943 -12.76 3.40 32.50
C LYS A 943 -13.30 2.38 31.51
N GLY A 944 -13.71 1.22 32.00
CA GLY A 944 -14.27 0.15 31.18
C GLY A 944 -15.41 -0.59 31.88
N THR A 945 -15.73 -1.77 31.36
CA THR A 945 -16.72 -2.70 31.90
C THR A 945 -16.03 -3.96 32.42
N SER A 946 -16.79 -4.88 33.01
CA SER A 946 -16.22 -6.14 33.51
C SER A 946 -15.67 -7.05 32.39
N THR A 947 -15.98 -6.77 31.12
CA THR A 947 -15.66 -7.63 29.97
C THR A 947 -14.90 -6.90 28.86
N LEU A 948 -14.83 -5.57 28.91
CA LEU A 948 -14.18 -4.72 27.91
C LEU A 948 -13.41 -3.60 28.62
N SER A 949 -12.15 -3.42 28.24
CA SER A 949 -11.29 -2.31 28.63
C SER A 949 -10.99 -1.43 27.43
N PRO A 950 -10.93 -0.09 27.59
CA PRO A 950 -10.27 0.75 26.62
C PRO A 950 -8.78 0.39 26.51
N VAL A 951 -8.18 0.66 25.37
CA VAL A 951 -6.74 0.54 25.14
C VAL A 951 -6.17 1.91 24.87
N LEU A 952 -5.23 2.34 25.71
CA LEU A 952 -4.42 3.54 25.49
C LEU A 952 -3.10 3.11 24.85
N TYR A 953 -2.86 3.50 23.61
CA TYR A 953 -1.63 3.16 22.89
C TYR A 953 -0.51 4.17 23.21
N ALA A 954 0.74 3.68 23.17
CA ALA A 954 1.93 4.53 23.17
C ALA A 954 2.34 4.87 21.73
N PRO A 955 2.98 6.03 21.47
CA PRO A 955 3.25 7.12 22.42
C PRO A 955 2.04 8.04 22.71
N VAL A 956 2.11 8.77 23.83
CA VAL A 956 1.22 9.89 24.17
C VAL A 956 2.05 11.16 24.18
N GLU A 957 1.56 12.21 23.51
CA GLU A 957 2.26 13.48 23.37
C GLU A 957 1.45 14.61 24.00
N ILE A 958 2.15 15.54 24.65
CA ILE A 958 1.58 16.78 25.18
C ILE A 958 2.13 17.93 24.36
N ILE A 959 1.24 18.82 23.93
CA ILE A 959 1.59 20.00 23.18
C ILE A 959 1.22 21.22 24.00
N ALA A 960 2.23 21.99 24.39
CA ALA A 960 2.07 23.27 25.05
C ALA A 960 2.21 24.39 24.00
N GLY A 961 1.13 25.08 23.70
CA GLY A 961 1.11 26.25 22.83
C GLY A 961 1.38 27.53 23.60
N ARG A 962 2.30 28.36 23.11
CA ARG A 962 2.50 29.75 23.53
C ARG A 962 1.86 30.68 22.52
N LEU A 963 0.82 31.39 22.93
CA LEU A 963 0.21 32.45 22.13
C LEU A 963 1.18 33.64 22.03
N GLU A 964 1.47 34.06 20.82
CA GLU A 964 2.24 35.28 20.57
C GLU A 964 1.46 36.51 21.05
N THR A 965 2.15 37.50 21.61
CA THR A 965 1.49 38.73 22.12
C THR A 965 1.14 39.72 21.01
N THR A 966 1.75 39.57 19.83
CA THR A 966 1.57 40.44 18.67
C THR A 966 1.51 39.61 17.38
N GLY A 967 0.73 40.05 16.40
CA GLY A 967 0.63 39.38 15.10
C GLY A 967 0.48 40.37 13.96
N ASP A 968 1.36 40.26 12.97
CA ASP A 968 1.41 41.10 11.79
C ASP A 968 0.87 40.37 10.55
N TYR A 969 0.02 41.06 9.79
CA TYR A 969 -0.43 40.68 8.45
C TYR A 969 -0.19 41.85 7.50
N VAL A 970 0.48 41.62 6.37
CA VAL A 970 0.80 42.59 5.33
C VAL A 970 0.33 42.04 3.99
N THR A 971 -0.52 42.80 3.29
CA THR A 971 -1.00 42.46 1.96
C THR A 971 0.14 42.49 0.94
N ARG A 972 0.03 41.69 -0.13
CA ARG A 972 0.80 41.93 -1.37
C ARG A 972 0.61 43.36 -1.85
N ALA A 973 1.63 43.89 -2.51
CA ALA A 973 1.53 45.20 -3.13
C ALA A 973 0.45 45.19 -4.22
N PHE A 974 -0.43 46.19 -4.20
CA PHE A 974 -1.46 46.38 -5.23
C PHE A 974 -1.40 47.80 -5.80
N ASP A 975 -1.75 47.93 -7.08
CA ASP A 975 -1.66 49.20 -7.80
C ASP A 975 -2.71 50.20 -7.32
N ILE A 976 -2.28 51.45 -7.12
CA ILE A 976 -3.11 52.57 -6.65
C ILE A 976 -3.30 53.65 -7.72
N ALA A 977 -2.95 53.37 -8.98
CA ALA A 977 -2.76 54.33 -10.07
C ALA A 977 -3.79 55.48 -10.13
N GLY A 978 -3.44 56.62 -9.52
CA GLY A 978 -4.21 57.87 -9.52
C GLY A 978 -5.27 58.02 -8.42
N ALA A 979 -5.36 57.10 -7.46
CA ALA A 979 -6.22 57.24 -6.29
C ALA A 979 -5.66 58.29 -5.32
N ASP A 980 -6.53 59.10 -4.72
CA ASP A 980 -6.19 60.11 -3.69
C ASP A 980 -6.71 59.68 -2.29
N ARG A 981 -7.60 58.68 -2.24
CA ARG A 981 -8.18 58.17 -1.00
C ARG A 981 -8.16 56.65 -0.93
N ILE A 982 -7.94 56.13 0.28
CA ILE A 982 -8.18 54.73 0.64
C ILE A 982 -9.28 54.63 1.70
N SER A 983 -10.14 53.63 1.58
CA SER A 983 -11.14 53.22 2.57
C SER A 983 -11.06 51.72 2.80
N ALA A 984 -10.81 51.28 4.02
CA ALA A 984 -10.69 49.87 4.35
C ALA A 984 -11.66 49.48 5.47
N TYR A 985 -12.14 48.24 5.40
CA TYR A 985 -13.17 47.66 6.24
C TYR A 985 -12.64 46.34 6.77
N VAL A 986 -12.70 46.16 8.08
CA VAL A 986 -12.33 44.91 8.73
C VAL A 986 -13.28 44.67 9.89
N ARG A 987 -13.84 43.47 9.98
CA ARG A 987 -14.61 43.05 11.15
C ARG A 987 -13.65 42.51 12.18
N SER A 988 -13.79 42.91 13.44
CA SER A 988 -12.97 42.37 14.52
C SER A 988 -13.76 42.12 15.78
N SER A 989 -13.32 41.10 16.50
CA SER A 989 -13.75 40.76 17.86
C SER A 989 -12.58 41.05 18.78
N LEU A 990 -12.71 42.10 19.59
CA LEU A 990 -11.64 42.64 20.43
C LEU A 990 -12.06 42.62 21.90
N PRO A 991 -11.81 41.52 22.63
CA PRO A 991 -11.98 41.47 24.08
C PRO A 991 -11.15 42.56 24.78
N THR A 992 -11.57 42.97 25.98
CA THR A 992 -10.88 43.97 26.78
C THR A 992 -9.42 43.59 27.03
N GLY A 993 -8.49 44.44 26.60
CA GLY A 993 -7.04 44.18 26.66
C GLY A 993 -6.41 43.74 25.33
N SER A 994 -7.19 43.65 24.26
CA SER A 994 -6.70 43.40 22.89
C SER A 994 -6.92 44.60 21.97
N THR A 995 -6.11 44.73 20.93
CA THR A 995 -6.18 45.83 19.96
C THR A 995 -5.96 45.35 18.53
N LEU A 996 -6.45 46.16 17.58
CA LEU A 996 -6.18 46.04 16.15
C LEU A 996 -5.81 47.43 15.60
N SER A 997 -4.59 47.57 15.09
CA SER A 997 -4.16 48.73 14.29
C SER A 997 -4.01 48.35 12.83
N MET A 998 -4.08 49.36 11.97
CA MET A 998 -3.86 49.19 10.54
C MET A 998 -3.00 50.34 10.04
N SER A 999 -2.07 50.06 9.15
CA SER A 999 -1.17 51.02 8.52
C SER A 999 -1.00 50.71 7.03
N TYR A 1000 -0.46 51.67 6.28
CA TYR A 1000 -0.17 51.52 4.86
C TYR A 1000 1.24 52.02 4.52
N ASP A 1001 1.80 51.49 3.44
CA ASP A 1001 3.14 51.78 2.92
C ASP A 1001 3.11 51.84 1.38
N TYR A 1002 3.99 52.64 0.77
CA TYR A 1002 4.12 52.78 -0.70
C TYR A 1002 5.23 51.93 -1.31
N GLY A 1003 5.73 50.93 -0.58
CA GLY A 1003 6.83 50.07 -1.02
C GLY A 1003 8.21 50.62 -0.68
N ASP A 1004 8.30 51.68 0.15
CA ASP A 1004 9.56 52.27 0.62
C ASP A 1004 9.93 51.82 2.05
N GLY A 1005 9.01 51.12 2.73
CA GLY A 1005 9.20 50.59 4.08
C GLY A 1005 8.76 51.55 5.19
N ASN A 1006 8.16 52.70 4.85
CA ASN A 1006 7.68 53.70 5.81
C ASN A 1006 6.17 53.53 6.08
N TRP A 1007 5.83 52.85 7.16
CA TRP A 1007 4.44 52.61 7.56
C TRP A 1007 3.76 53.84 8.13
N THR A 1008 2.64 54.24 7.53
CA THR A 1008 1.77 55.34 7.99
C THR A 1008 0.46 54.79 8.57
N ALA A 1009 0.01 55.30 9.72
CA ALA A 1009 -1.20 54.80 10.39
C ALA A 1009 -2.48 55.09 9.59
N LEU A 1010 -3.38 54.09 9.53
CA LEU A 1010 -4.70 54.17 8.90
C LEU A 1010 -5.79 54.23 9.98
N PRO A 1011 -6.27 55.43 10.36
CA PRO A 1011 -7.12 55.62 11.53
C PRO A 1011 -8.55 55.09 11.32
N VAL A 1012 -9.17 54.62 12.39
CA VAL A 1012 -10.61 54.30 12.42
C VAL A 1012 -11.42 55.58 12.28
N THR A 1013 -12.34 55.59 11.32
CA THR A 1013 -13.23 56.73 11.03
C THR A 1013 -14.67 56.44 11.45
N ALA A 1014 -15.11 55.18 11.38
CA ALA A 1014 -16.44 54.77 11.83
C ALA A 1014 -16.44 53.30 12.28
N THR A 1015 -17.43 52.93 13.09
CA THR A 1015 -17.65 51.55 13.54
C THR A 1015 -19.12 51.17 13.40
N GLU A 1016 -19.41 49.96 12.93
CA GLU A 1016 -20.76 49.42 12.80
C GLU A 1016 -20.87 48.09 13.55
N ILE A 1017 -21.95 47.90 14.30
CA ILE A 1017 -22.17 46.67 15.08
C ILE A 1017 -22.71 45.60 14.14
N SER A 1018 -22.08 44.43 14.12
CA SER A 1018 -22.56 43.30 13.32
C SER A 1018 -23.82 42.68 13.95
N PRO A 1019 -24.65 41.96 13.17
CA PRO A 1019 -25.77 41.18 13.75
C PRO A 1019 -25.33 40.16 14.80
N ASP A 1020 -24.07 39.71 14.73
CA ASP A 1020 -23.39 38.99 15.80
C ASP A 1020 -22.74 40.00 16.77
N PRO A 1021 -23.21 40.12 18.03
CA PRO A 1021 -22.75 41.13 18.97
C PRO A 1021 -21.26 40.99 19.36
N GLU A 1022 -20.63 39.85 19.05
CA GLU A 1022 -19.20 39.63 19.31
C GLU A 1022 -18.27 40.31 18.29
N TRP A 1023 -18.82 40.80 17.17
CA TRP A 1023 -18.07 41.37 16.05
C TRP A 1023 -18.46 42.82 15.75
N VAL A 1024 -17.46 43.67 15.58
CA VAL A 1024 -17.62 45.08 15.19
C VAL A 1024 -16.88 45.32 13.88
N GLU A 1025 -17.53 45.95 12.92
CA GLU A 1025 -16.90 46.39 11.67
C GLU A 1025 -16.24 47.75 11.85
N HIS A 1026 -14.96 47.87 11.49
CA HIS A 1026 -14.19 49.11 11.56
C HIS A 1026 -13.92 49.64 10.17
N ALA A 1027 -14.49 50.82 9.86
CA ALA A 1027 -14.16 51.57 8.66
C ALA A 1027 -12.98 52.50 8.94
N ARG A 1028 -11.94 52.43 8.11
CA ARG A 1028 -10.70 53.21 8.22
C ARG A 1028 -10.42 53.96 6.92
N LYS A 1029 -10.02 55.23 7.00
CA LYS A 1029 -9.84 56.08 5.81
C LYS A 1029 -8.60 56.96 5.90
N ALA A 1030 -7.94 57.17 4.77
CA ALA A 1030 -6.86 58.16 4.61
C ALA A 1030 -6.95 58.84 3.24
N THR A 1031 -6.54 60.12 3.19
CA THR A 1031 -6.55 60.99 2.00
C THR A 1031 -5.15 61.51 1.71
N GLY A 1032 -4.88 61.96 0.47
CA GLY A 1032 -3.56 62.44 0.07
C GLY A 1032 -2.59 61.30 -0.19
N ILE A 1033 -3.08 60.14 -0.64
CA ILE A 1033 -2.20 59.00 -0.94
C ILE A 1033 -1.45 59.26 -2.25
N SER A 1034 -0.14 58.97 -2.29
CA SER A 1034 0.70 59.22 -3.46
C SER A 1034 1.61 58.03 -3.76
N GLY A 1035 1.54 57.47 -4.96
CA GLY A 1035 2.41 56.36 -5.38
C GLY A 1035 1.84 55.57 -6.56
N GLN A 1036 2.56 54.53 -6.97
CA GLN A 1036 2.08 53.57 -7.98
C GLN A 1036 1.50 52.30 -7.36
N GLN A 1037 2.08 51.87 -6.22
CA GLN A 1037 1.67 50.68 -5.48
C GLN A 1037 1.53 51.00 -3.99
N MET A 1038 0.74 50.20 -3.28
CA MET A 1038 0.68 50.25 -1.83
C MET A 1038 0.53 48.86 -1.20
N ARG A 1039 0.85 48.78 0.09
CA ARG A 1039 0.61 47.63 0.97
C ARG A 1039 -0.18 48.06 2.19
N LEU A 1040 -0.99 47.17 2.74
CA LEU A 1040 -1.71 47.38 3.99
C LEU A 1040 -1.18 46.41 5.04
N LYS A 1041 -0.93 46.91 6.25
CA LYS A 1041 -0.54 46.11 7.41
C LYS A 1041 -1.65 46.14 8.45
N ILE A 1042 -2.04 44.98 8.98
CA ILE A 1042 -2.87 44.80 10.16
C ILE A 1042 -1.97 44.29 11.28
N GLU A 1043 -2.01 44.94 12.43
CA GLU A 1043 -1.28 44.52 13.63
C GLU A 1043 -2.29 44.20 14.73
N LEU A 1044 -2.21 42.99 15.25
CA LEU A 1044 -2.99 42.50 16.38
C LEU A 1044 -2.12 42.53 17.62
N THR A 1045 -2.68 42.93 18.76
CA THR A 1045 -2.02 42.79 20.08
C THR A 1045 -3.00 42.20 21.07
N GLY A 1046 -2.55 41.27 21.89
CA GLY A 1046 -3.40 40.60 22.88
C GLY A 1046 -2.63 39.63 23.77
N GLY A 1047 -3.39 38.76 24.42
CA GLY A 1047 -2.84 37.72 25.31
C GLY A 1047 -3.88 36.64 25.63
N PRO A 1048 -3.56 35.68 26.52
CA PRO A 1048 -4.40 34.51 26.76
C PRO A 1048 -5.85 34.84 27.21
N ALA A 1049 -6.03 35.88 28.02
CA ALA A 1049 -7.34 36.39 28.45
C ALA A 1049 -8.05 37.30 27.42
N ALA A 1050 -7.32 37.83 26.43
CA ALA A 1050 -7.83 38.82 25.48
C ALA A 1050 -7.29 38.52 24.08
N ARG A 1051 -7.96 37.60 23.39
CA ARG A 1051 -7.55 37.09 22.07
C ARG A 1051 -8.24 37.88 20.95
N PRO A 1052 -7.54 38.78 20.23
CA PRO A 1052 -8.13 39.52 19.12
C PRO A 1052 -8.38 38.58 17.93
N ARG A 1053 -9.48 38.81 17.22
CA ARG A 1053 -9.81 38.16 15.95
C ARG A 1053 -10.22 39.19 14.92
N ALA A 1054 -9.84 38.99 13.66
CA ALA A 1054 -10.28 39.80 12.53
C ALA A 1054 -10.81 38.92 11.39
N ALA A 1055 -11.82 39.40 10.66
CA ALA A 1055 -12.48 38.69 9.56
C ALA A 1055 -13.00 39.68 8.51
N GLY A 1056 -13.24 39.19 7.28
CA GLY A 1056 -13.88 39.95 6.21
C GLY A 1056 -13.17 41.26 5.87
N PHE A 1057 -11.90 41.18 5.49
CA PHE A 1057 -11.08 42.34 5.19
C PHE A 1057 -11.26 42.79 3.73
N GLY A 1058 -11.44 44.09 3.53
CA GLY A 1058 -11.47 44.70 2.20
C GLY A 1058 -11.01 46.15 2.22
N ALA A 1059 -10.47 46.62 1.11
CA ALA A 1059 -10.03 47.99 0.90
C ALA A 1059 -10.45 48.50 -0.48
N GLY A 1060 -11.12 49.64 -0.53
CA GLY A 1060 -11.43 50.39 -1.74
C GLY A 1060 -10.55 51.63 -1.85
N LEU A 1061 -10.19 51.98 -3.07
CA LEU A 1061 -9.39 53.15 -3.44
C LEU A 1061 -10.26 54.05 -4.33
N MET A 1062 -10.15 55.36 -4.12
CA MET A 1062 -10.98 56.35 -4.80
C MET A 1062 -10.18 57.54 -5.32
#